data_AF-A0A5C4T2Q3-F1
#
_entry.id   AF-A0A5C4T2Q3-F1
#
_cell.length_a   1.000
_cell.length_b   1.000
_cell.length_c   1.000
_cell.angle_alpha   90.00
_cell.angle_beta   90.00
_cell.angle_gamma   90.00
#
_symmetry.space_group_name_H-M   'P 1'
#
loop_
_entity.id
_entity.type
_entity.pdbx_description
1 polymer ?
#
loop_
_entity_poly.entity_id
_entity_poly.type
_entity_poly.pdbx_seq_one_letter_code
_entity_poly.pdbx_strand_id
1 'polypeptide(L)'
;MKIKRKSGGLLLAGLVSSLGLLPSLAAAEAAPNLKVEAKYQDIIPIPLIIPGDKGSPSGKVRWAYNGIDAAISTSPTVGSDGTIYLGAENKRLYAINPDGTKKWDILLADIVYFTVLGSDDMIYAASADGKVYAIDPAGRQKWEFAREGPLVARDYCSSWSRYRFKSPAVGGDDTVFAAGVSGLYAIHPDGTKKWLYAIEAKEQIATPEWHVKGNEAASPAVGADGTIYIGTKIGDLYAIKPNGEKKWTFRAKGSGVYIPPVLGADGTIYVKSFSSGGDSLYALNPDGSIKWSSDTKTYSKPAVGADGTLYIWSDMKLLAYNPDGTVKWGMDAGKPFLTNAAVCGGNQPLFSTPAVGADGTVYVATAVSDWFYAIDPRGKVQWQYYAKGFGGYSPAVGTDGTVYMVSPKTLYALGTDATSVSLNKNAIDLQAGASEVLKAAIIPDAALNKRVIWSSSESTVAEVDSNGRVTGKKPGMAKIIVKTEDGEFTAICDVTVTGTPDEKSPSPDPVVESGLKLNKEVIAPNLTDISGHLAYEEIAKAVAYGFVNGYEDGTFRPDAGVTRAEFATMLMKGMKPAVEGAPLSFADKDQIGTWAVHPVAQAVQLGIISGYEDGTFRPNANITHAEMIAMVVRSSGQPADRTHQTGFADDADIPAWAKPFVSKAEETGIIIVGGLPGNQFAPQVLTTRAEAASAIIRMLMIKR
;
A
#
# COMPACT_ATOMS: atom_id res chain seq x y z
N MET A 1 12.37 60.39 9.93
CA MET A 1 12.51 61.79 9.46
C MET A 1 13.78 61.89 8.60
N LYS A 2 13.64 62.21 7.29
CA LYS A 2 14.66 62.59 6.27
C LYS A 2 15.80 61.59 5.98
N ILE A 3 15.92 60.89 4.84
CA ILE A 3 16.08 61.26 3.39
C ILE A 3 17.21 62.26 3.08
N LYS A 4 18.23 61.78 2.34
CA LYS A 4 18.97 62.38 1.18
C LYS A 4 20.08 61.37 0.78
N ARG A 5 20.15 60.69 -0.37
CA ARG A 5 20.12 61.00 -1.84
C ARG A 5 21.38 61.67 -2.40
N LYS A 6 21.97 61.01 -3.42
CA LYS A 6 22.80 61.46 -4.58
C LYS A 6 24.24 60.92 -4.58
N SER A 7 24.91 60.65 -5.70
CA SER A 7 24.61 60.30 -7.11
C SER A 7 25.97 60.32 -7.82
N GLY A 8 26.24 59.42 -8.77
CA GLY A 8 27.42 59.56 -9.63
C GLY A 8 27.56 58.41 -10.62
N GLY A 9 26.95 58.56 -11.80
CA GLY A 9 27.24 57.72 -12.95
C GLY A 9 28.38 58.32 -13.79
N LEU A 10 29.15 57.45 -14.45
CA LEU A 10 29.94 57.81 -15.62
C LEU A 10 29.81 56.69 -16.65
N LEU A 11 29.32 57.05 -17.84
CA LEU A 11 29.34 56.26 -19.07
C LEU A 11 30.76 56.27 -19.66
N LEU A 12 31.18 55.15 -20.26
CA LEU A 12 32.00 55.17 -21.47
C LEU A 12 31.61 53.96 -22.35
N ALA A 13 31.36 54.24 -23.64
CA ALA A 13 30.99 53.29 -24.67
C ALA A 13 32.09 53.20 -25.75
N GLY A 14 32.19 52.04 -26.42
CA GLY A 14 32.97 51.78 -27.64
C GLY A 14 33.45 50.32 -27.69
N LEU A 15 32.68 49.38 -28.29
CA LEU A 15 32.87 48.79 -29.65
C LEU A 15 34.24 48.07 -29.79
N VAL A 16 34.35 46.76 -30.09
CA VAL A 16 33.97 46.08 -31.36
C VAL A 16 33.84 44.55 -31.19
N SER A 17 32.99 43.98 -32.06
CA SER A 17 32.53 42.62 -32.36
C SER A 17 33.46 41.39 -32.32
N SER A 18 32.88 40.22 -32.01
CA SER A 18 32.80 39.07 -32.94
C SER A 18 31.84 37.98 -32.45
N LEU A 19 30.93 37.55 -33.34
CA LEU A 19 29.94 36.48 -33.19
C LEU A 19 30.58 35.11 -32.86
N GLY A 20 29.94 34.38 -31.95
CA GLY A 20 30.04 32.93 -31.82
C GLY A 20 28.78 32.41 -31.12
N LEU A 21 27.88 31.78 -31.88
CA LEU A 21 26.63 31.21 -31.40
C LEU A 21 26.90 30.13 -30.35
N LEU A 22 26.36 30.31 -29.14
CA LEU A 22 26.09 29.23 -28.19
C LEU A 22 24.56 29.10 -28.10
N PRO A 23 23.99 27.87 -28.07
CA PRO A 23 22.58 27.70 -27.81
C PRO A 23 22.29 28.25 -26.41
N SER A 24 21.25 29.08 -26.30
CA SER A 24 20.77 29.59 -25.03
C SER A 24 20.44 28.40 -24.13
N LEU A 25 21.21 28.22 -23.08
CA LEU A 25 20.79 27.48 -21.91
C LEU A 25 19.57 28.25 -21.38
N ALA A 26 18.37 27.76 -21.68
CA ALA A 26 17.19 28.19 -20.97
C ALA A 26 17.47 27.88 -19.51
N ALA A 27 17.73 28.93 -18.72
CA ALA A 27 17.71 28.83 -17.29
C ALA A 27 16.30 28.35 -16.93
N ALA A 28 16.16 27.06 -16.61
CA ALA A 28 14.99 26.56 -15.94
C ALA A 28 14.90 27.37 -14.65
N GLU A 29 13.95 28.31 -14.62
CA GLU A 29 13.56 29.00 -13.40
C GLU A 29 13.23 27.91 -12.39
N ALA A 30 14.09 27.77 -11.37
CA ALA A 30 13.90 26.81 -10.31
C ALA A 30 12.54 27.09 -9.67
N ALA A 31 11.61 26.13 -9.82
CA ALA A 31 10.33 26.18 -9.13
C ALA A 31 10.59 26.48 -7.64
N PRO A 32 9.81 27.36 -7.00
CA PRO A 32 10.04 27.70 -5.61
C PRO A 32 9.99 26.40 -4.78
N ASN A 33 11.11 26.05 -4.14
CA ASN A 33 11.22 24.87 -3.28
C ASN A 33 10.08 24.92 -2.25
N LEU A 34 9.13 23.99 -2.35
CA LEU A 34 8.03 23.90 -1.40
C LEU A 34 8.61 23.41 -0.07
N LYS A 35 8.87 24.33 0.84
CA LYS A 35 9.24 24.03 2.21
C LYS A 35 7.94 23.84 2.99
N VAL A 36 7.66 22.59 3.36
CA VAL A 36 6.45 22.29 4.14
C VAL A 36 6.83 22.41 5.61
N GLU A 37 6.35 23.48 6.26
CA GLU A 37 6.39 23.59 7.71
C GLU A 37 5.31 22.68 8.29
N ALA A 38 5.72 21.57 8.90
CA ALA A 38 4.82 20.78 9.74
C ALA A 38 4.45 21.64 10.96
N LYS A 39 3.27 22.28 10.92
CA LYS A 39 2.74 22.97 12.09
C LYS A 39 2.18 21.92 13.05
N TYR A 40 2.88 21.73 14.17
CA TYR A 40 2.54 20.76 15.22
C TYR A 40 1.10 20.85 15.75
N GLN A 41 0.41 21.98 15.54
CA GLN A 41 -0.96 22.20 16.02
C GLN A 41 -2.04 21.53 15.14
N ASP A 42 -1.69 21.06 13.93
CA ASP A 42 -2.62 20.42 12.98
C ASP A 42 -2.57 18.88 13.03
N ILE A 43 -1.75 18.31 13.93
CA ILE A 43 -1.59 16.86 14.09
C ILE A 43 -2.74 16.33 14.95
N ILE A 44 -3.49 15.34 14.48
CA ILE A 44 -4.42 14.55 15.31
C ILE A 44 -3.58 13.65 16.22
N PRO A 45 -3.47 13.93 17.54
CA PRO A 45 -2.66 13.12 18.43
C PRO A 45 -3.41 11.83 18.77
N ILE A 46 -2.74 10.68 18.62
CA ILE A 46 -3.30 9.39 19.05
C ILE A 46 -2.89 9.13 20.50
N PRO A 47 -3.84 8.93 21.44
CA PRO A 47 -3.51 8.64 22.83
C PRO A 47 -2.86 7.27 22.98
N LEU A 48 -1.80 7.21 23.78
CA LEU A 48 -1.11 5.98 24.15
C LEU A 48 -1.99 5.15 25.10
N ILE A 49 -2.22 3.87 24.78
CA ILE A 49 -2.94 2.94 25.67
C ILE A 49 -1.93 2.35 26.67
N ILE A 50 -1.95 2.82 27.91
CA ILE A 50 -1.09 2.33 29.00
C ILE A 50 -1.82 1.16 29.72
N PRO A 51 -1.23 -0.05 29.85
CA PRO A 51 -1.95 -1.16 30.46
C PRO A 51 -2.08 -1.03 31.98
N GLY A 52 -3.31 -0.72 32.41
CA GLY A 52 -3.99 -1.30 33.57
C GLY A 52 -5.28 -2.05 33.18
N ASP A 53 -5.74 -1.91 31.93
CA ASP A 53 -7.02 -2.42 31.46
C ASP A 53 -6.87 -3.75 30.72
N LYS A 54 -7.42 -4.82 31.31
CA LYS A 54 -7.48 -6.18 30.76
C LYS A 54 -8.46 -6.32 29.57
N GLY A 55 -8.61 -5.29 28.74
CA GLY A 55 -9.65 -5.21 27.70
C GLY A 55 -9.23 -4.64 26.35
N SER A 56 -7.96 -4.28 26.11
CA SER A 56 -7.51 -3.82 24.79
C SER A 56 -6.98 -4.97 23.92
N PRO A 57 -7.20 -4.93 22.59
CA PRO A 57 -6.76 -6.00 21.69
C PRO A 57 -5.26 -6.22 21.84
N SER A 58 -4.92 -7.40 22.34
CA SER A 58 -3.53 -7.87 22.43
C SER A 58 -3.22 -8.56 21.11
N GLY A 59 -2.17 -8.12 20.43
CA GLY A 59 -1.64 -8.91 19.31
C GLY A 59 -1.29 -10.29 19.86
N LYS A 60 -1.95 -11.36 19.38
CA LYS A 60 -1.69 -12.70 19.94
C LYS A 60 -0.50 -13.33 19.22
N VAL A 61 0.41 -13.88 20.01
CA VAL A 61 1.55 -14.65 19.49
C VAL A 61 1.02 -15.92 18.85
N ARG A 62 1.33 -16.12 17.56
CA ARG A 62 1.06 -17.38 16.85
C ARG A 62 2.03 -18.46 17.31
N TRP A 63 3.32 -18.12 17.38
CA TRP A 63 4.37 -18.95 17.97
C TRP A 63 5.59 -18.09 18.33
N ALA A 64 6.47 -18.64 19.18
CA ALA A 64 7.76 -18.05 19.51
C ALA A 64 8.87 -19.12 19.40
N TYR A 65 9.92 -18.83 18.65
CA TYR A 65 11.09 -19.69 18.52
C TYR A 65 12.18 -19.23 19.49
N ASN A 66 12.49 -20.09 20.48
CA ASN A 66 13.49 -19.84 21.53
C ASN A 66 14.76 -20.70 21.37
N GLY A 67 14.95 -21.30 20.19
CA GLY A 67 16.09 -22.20 19.92
C GLY A 67 17.38 -21.49 19.52
N ILE A 68 17.49 -20.18 19.74
CA ILE A 68 18.70 -19.38 19.48
C ILE A 68 19.40 -19.17 20.83
N ASP A 69 20.62 -19.70 20.97
CA ASP A 69 21.37 -19.66 22.23
C ASP A 69 22.21 -18.37 22.40
N ALA A 70 22.30 -17.54 21.37
CA ALA A 70 22.97 -16.24 21.36
C ALA A 70 22.02 -15.09 21.02
N ALA A 71 22.49 -13.86 21.22
CA ALA A 71 21.69 -12.70 20.87
C ALA A 71 21.52 -12.60 19.34
N ILE A 72 20.30 -12.38 18.87
CA ILE A 72 19.98 -12.07 17.48
C ILE A 72 20.60 -10.72 17.13
N SER A 73 21.29 -10.66 16.00
CA SER A 73 22.08 -9.52 15.54
C SER A 73 21.51 -8.84 14.28
N THR A 74 20.43 -9.37 13.71
CA THR A 74 19.76 -8.83 12.51
C THR A 74 18.27 -8.63 12.73
N SER A 75 17.68 -7.74 11.92
CA SER A 75 16.22 -7.78 11.73
C SER A 75 15.84 -9.06 10.95
N PRO A 76 14.64 -9.64 11.16
CA PRO A 76 14.17 -10.76 10.35
C PRO A 76 14.09 -10.39 8.88
N THR A 77 14.43 -11.34 8.01
CA THR A 77 14.18 -11.26 6.56
C THR A 77 13.32 -12.45 6.17
N VAL A 78 12.27 -12.24 5.38
CA VAL A 78 11.27 -13.28 5.07
C VAL A 78 11.32 -13.60 3.59
N GLY A 79 11.53 -14.87 3.25
CA GLY A 79 11.52 -15.38 1.89
C GLY A 79 10.11 -15.51 1.30
N SER A 80 10.03 -15.71 -0.01
CA SER A 80 8.75 -15.86 -0.71
C SER A 80 7.94 -17.09 -0.23
N ASP A 81 8.63 -18.14 0.22
CA ASP A 81 8.06 -19.33 0.85
C ASP A 81 7.69 -19.15 2.34
N GLY A 82 7.93 -17.95 2.89
CA GLY A 82 7.71 -17.59 4.28
C GLY A 82 8.83 -17.99 5.24
N THR A 83 9.94 -18.55 4.76
CA THR A 83 11.12 -18.86 5.60
C THR A 83 11.70 -17.58 6.18
N ILE A 84 12.02 -17.59 7.47
CA ILE A 84 12.57 -16.44 8.20
C ILE A 84 14.06 -16.62 8.42
N TYR A 85 14.86 -15.65 7.98
CA TYR A 85 16.32 -15.64 8.11
C TYR A 85 16.78 -14.65 9.18
N LEU A 86 17.70 -15.09 10.04
CA LEU A 86 18.20 -14.33 11.20
C LEU A 86 19.68 -14.62 11.47
N GLY A 87 20.49 -13.57 11.59
CA GLY A 87 21.86 -13.68 12.13
C GLY A 87 21.88 -13.59 13.65
N ALA A 88 22.85 -14.25 14.29
CA ALA A 88 23.09 -14.15 15.72
C ALA A 88 24.58 -14.01 16.08
N GLU A 89 24.86 -13.56 17.31
CA GLU A 89 26.20 -13.30 17.84
C GLU A 89 27.08 -14.56 17.96
N ASN A 90 26.49 -15.76 17.92
CA ASN A 90 27.22 -17.02 17.79
C ASN A 90 27.73 -17.29 16.36
N LYS A 91 27.70 -16.28 15.48
CA LYS A 91 28.15 -16.33 14.07
C LYS A 91 27.31 -17.24 13.18
N ARG A 92 26.12 -17.63 13.64
CA ARG A 92 25.21 -18.45 12.86
C ARG A 92 24.19 -17.61 12.12
N LEU A 93 23.89 -18.03 10.89
CA LEU A 93 22.68 -17.64 10.18
C LEU A 93 21.66 -18.76 10.34
N TYR A 94 20.48 -18.42 10.86
CA TYR A 94 19.36 -19.33 11.06
C TYR A 94 18.33 -19.15 9.96
N ALA A 95 17.70 -20.25 9.57
CA ALA A 95 16.47 -20.28 8.80
C ALA A 95 15.38 -20.99 9.62
N ILE A 96 14.26 -20.32 9.82
CA ILE A 96 13.10 -20.80 10.57
C ILE A 96 11.94 -20.94 9.59
N ASN A 97 11.22 -22.06 9.63
CA ASN A 97 10.04 -22.29 8.81
C ASN A 97 8.88 -21.38 9.26
N PRO A 98 7.89 -21.11 8.37
CA PRO A 98 6.69 -20.34 8.72
C PRO A 98 5.91 -20.88 9.93
N ASP A 99 6.03 -22.18 10.22
CA ASP A 99 5.39 -22.86 11.36
C ASP A 99 6.16 -22.70 12.69
N GLY A 100 7.30 -22.01 12.69
CA GLY A 100 8.14 -21.78 13.86
C GLY A 100 9.16 -22.88 14.14
N THR A 101 9.26 -23.91 13.31
CA THR A 101 10.29 -24.96 13.44
C THR A 101 11.60 -24.53 12.77
N LYS A 102 12.75 -25.01 13.27
CA LYS A 102 14.04 -24.71 12.64
C LYS A 102 14.15 -25.45 11.29
N LYS A 103 14.45 -24.72 10.21
CA LYS A 103 14.74 -25.28 8.88
C LYS A 103 16.20 -25.72 8.81
N TRP A 104 17.12 -24.82 9.10
CA TRP A 104 18.56 -25.06 9.19
C TRP A 104 19.26 -23.92 9.92
N ASP A 105 20.51 -24.12 10.28
CA ASP A 105 21.42 -23.06 10.69
C ASP A 105 22.83 -23.37 10.18
N ILE A 106 23.58 -22.34 9.81
CA ILE A 106 24.96 -22.47 9.32
C ILE A 106 25.90 -21.57 10.08
N LEU A 107 27.13 -22.03 10.30
CA LEU A 107 28.19 -21.26 10.93
C LEU A 107 28.98 -20.50 9.86
N LEU A 108 29.07 -19.18 10.01
CA LEU A 108 29.91 -18.32 9.17
C LEU A 108 31.17 -17.90 9.95
N ALA A 109 32.13 -17.28 9.25
CA ALA A 109 33.40 -16.88 9.87
C ALA A 109 33.20 -15.85 11.00
N ASP A 110 32.19 -14.99 10.87
CA ASP A 110 31.86 -13.98 11.87
C ASP A 110 30.36 -13.57 11.84
N ILE A 111 29.97 -12.73 12.79
CA ILE A 111 28.60 -12.28 13.04
C ILE A 111 27.99 -11.64 11.79
N VAL A 112 26.78 -12.06 11.42
CA VAL A 112 25.98 -11.42 10.36
C VAL A 112 25.24 -10.22 10.94
N TYR A 113 25.32 -9.07 10.28
CA TYR A 113 24.62 -7.85 10.69
C TYR A 113 23.47 -7.46 9.77
N PHE A 114 23.51 -7.89 8.51
CA PHE A 114 22.46 -7.60 7.54
C PHE A 114 22.22 -8.78 6.62
N THR A 115 20.95 -8.99 6.30
CA THR A 115 20.48 -10.01 5.36
C THR A 115 19.50 -9.35 4.39
N VAL A 116 19.65 -9.67 3.11
CA VAL A 116 18.68 -9.31 2.06
C VAL A 116 18.51 -10.50 1.13
N LEU A 117 17.40 -10.53 0.38
CA LEU A 117 17.08 -11.61 -0.54
C LEU A 117 17.19 -11.15 -1.99
N GLY A 118 17.63 -12.06 -2.86
CA GLY A 118 17.47 -11.95 -4.31
C GLY A 118 16.08 -12.39 -4.77
N SER A 119 15.83 -12.30 -6.07
CA SER A 119 14.54 -12.67 -6.68
C SER A 119 14.20 -14.17 -6.57
N ASP A 120 15.23 -15.00 -6.35
CA ASP A 120 15.18 -16.45 -6.19
C ASP A 120 15.29 -16.92 -4.73
N ASP A 121 15.07 -16.01 -3.77
CA ASP A 121 15.30 -16.21 -2.33
C ASP A 121 16.76 -16.53 -1.94
N MET A 122 17.74 -16.29 -2.84
CA MET A 122 19.16 -16.33 -2.44
C MET A 122 19.42 -15.31 -1.32
N ILE A 123 20.03 -15.76 -0.23
CA ILE A 123 20.31 -14.93 0.93
C ILE A 123 21.69 -14.29 0.78
N TYR A 124 21.73 -12.95 0.73
CA TYR A 124 22.96 -12.17 0.78
C TYR A 124 23.20 -11.64 2.20
N ALA A 125 24.18 -12.22 2.89
CA ALA A 125 24.50 -11.93 4.28
C ALA A 125 25.80 -11.10 4.39
N ALA A 126 25.70 -9.87 4.89
CA ALA A 126 26.87 -9.03 5.19
C ALA A 126 27.39 -9.31 6.61
N SER A 127 28.64 -9.74 6.72
CA SER A 127 29.26 -10.22 7.95
C SER A 127 30.34 -9.28 8.49
N ALA A 128 30.62 -9.42 9.79
CA ALA A 128 31.59 -8.64 10.55
C ALA A 128 33.03 -8.78 10.04
N ASP A 129 33.34 -9.89 9.38
CA ASP A 129 34.64 -10.19 8.76
C ASP A 129 34.91 -9.36 7.48
N GLY A 130 33.95 -8.54 7.06
CA GLY A 130 34.08 -7.68 5.89
C GLY A 130 33.75 -8.36 4.58
N LYS A 131 32.99 -9.47 4.61
CA LYS A 131 32.49 -10.17 3.42
C LYS A 131 30.97 -10.07 3.25
N VAL A 132 30.53 -10.27 2.02
CA VAL A 132 29.15 -10.63 1.68
C VAL A 132 29.13 -12.11 1.29
N TYR A 133 28.27 -12.89 1.92
CA TYR A 133 28.06 -14.30 1.62
C TYR A 133 26.76 -14.46 0.84
N ALA A 134 26.77 -15.26 -0.23
CA ALA A 134 25.55 -15.74 -0.86
C ALA A 134 25.25 -17.17 -0.42
N ILE A 135 24.07 -17.39 0.11
CA ILE A 135 23.62 -18.65 0.71
C ILE A 135 22.30 -19.01 0.05
N ASP A 136 22.16 -20.22 -0.48
CA ASP A 136 20.91 -20.63 -1.09
C ASP A 136 19.81 -20.95 -0.05
N PRO A 137 18.53 -21.05 -0.47
CA PRO A 137 17.43 -21.37 0.45
C PRO A 137 17.58 -22.69 1.23
N ALA A 138 18.48 -23.59 0.78
CA ALA A 138 18.81 -24.85 1.46
C ALA A 138 19.98 -24.71 2.46
N GLY A 139 20.51 -23.49 2.66
CA GLY A 139 21.58 -23.20 3.60
C GLY A 139 22.99 -23.46 3.05
N ARG A 140 23.17 -23.61 1.74
CA ARG A 140 24.50 -23.84 1.15
C ARG A 140 25.11 -22.52 0.72
N GLN A 141 26.29 -22.19 1.25
CA GLN A 141 27.09 -21.08 0.74
C GLN A 141 27.48 -21.34 -0.72
N LYS A 142 27.10 -20.43 -1.63
CA LYS A 142 27.43 -20.47 -3.05
C LYS A 142 28.73 -19.76 -3.34
N TRP A 143 28.88 -18.57 -2.80
CA TRP A 143 30.06 -17.74 -2.94
C TRP A 143 30.20 -16.80 -1.76
N GLU A 144 31.40 -16.22 -1.65
CA GLU A 144 31.69 -15.10 -0.75
C GLU A 144 32.41 -14.02 -1.55
N PHE A 145 32.12 -12.76 -1.23
CA PHE A 145 32.77 -11.61 -1.84
C PHE A 145 33.47 -10.81 -0.75
N ALA A 146 34.77 -10.60 -0.92
CA ALA A 146 35.57 -9.76 -0.05
C ALA A 146 35.94 -8.46 -0.77
N ARG A 147 36.01 -7.36 -0.01
CA ARG A 147 36.55 -6.09 -0.53
C ARG A 147 38.00 -6.22 -0.98
N GLU A 148 38.41 -5.32 -1.86
CA GLU A 148 39.81 -5.21 -2.29
C GLU A 148 40.63 -4.41 -1.26
N GLY A 149 41.82 -4.91 -0.89
CA GLY A 149 42.79 -4.23 -0.02
C GLY A 149 42.86 -4.76 1.43
N PRO A 150 43.99 -4.48 2.14
CA PRO A 150 44.26 -5.08 3.45
C PRO A 150 43.28 -4.60 4.54
N LEU A 151 42.84 -5.54 5.40
CA LEU A 151 42.25 -5.23 6.70
C LEU A 151 43.36 -4.62 7.57
N VAL A 152 43.43 -3.30 7.66
CA VAL A 152 44.40 -2.63 8.53
C VAL A 152 43.91 -2.79 9.96
N ALA A 153 44.31 -3.87 10.63
CA ALA A 153 44.05 -4.07 12.03
C ALA A 153 44.99 -3.16 12.83
N ARG A 154 44.51 -2.03 13.35
CA ARG A 154 45.00 -1.43 14.61
C ARG A 154 44.10 -0.30 15.15
N ASP A 155 43.81 -0.47 16.44
CA ASP A 155 43.71 0.48 17.55
C ASP A 155 42.63 1.61 17.61
N TYR A 156 41.85 1.48 18.69
CA TYR A 156 40.97 2.42 19.43
C TYR A 156 39.53 2.74 18.95
N CYS A 157 38.59 2.18 19.72
CA CYS A 157 37.26 2.65 20.20
C CYS A 157 36.14 3.14 19.26
N SER A 158 36.21 2.92 17.95
CA SER A 158 34.97 2.85 17.14
C SER A 158 35.08 1.82 16.02
N SER A 159 35.23 0.56 16.44
CA SER A 159 35.36 -0.65 15.61
C SER A 159 34.05 -1.08 14.93
N TRP A 160 32.93 -0.40 15.16
CA TRP A 160 31.60 -0.87 14.75
C TRP A 160 31.26 -0.70 13.27
N SER A 161 31.87 0.24 12.54
CA SER A 161 31.44 0.61 11.18
C SER A 161 32.50 0.55 10.08
N ARG A 162 33.79 0.49 10.43
CA ARG A 162 34.90 0.76 9.50
C ARG A 162 35.33 -0.41 8.61
N TYR A 163 34.91 -1.63 8.91
CA TYR A 163 35.40 -2.82 8.20
C TYR A 163 34.30 -3.67 7.58
N ARG A 164 33.05 -3.20 7.61
CA ARG A 164 31.87 -3.99 7.25
C ARG A 164 31.18 -3.41 6.04
N PHE A 165 30.63 -4.28 5.21
CA PHE A 165 29.58 -3.86 4.30
C PHE A 165 28.36 -3.40 5.12
N LYS A 166 27.68 -2.36 4.63
CA LYS A 166 26.34 -2.01 5.11
C LYS A 166 25.33 -3.02 4.58
N SER A 167 24.05 -2.86 4.93
CA SER A 167 22.99 -3.67 4.33
C SER A 167 23.10 -3.62 2.80
N PRO A 168 23.28 -4.75 2.11
CA PRO A 168 23.29 -4.75 0.66
C PRO A 168 21.91 -4.38 0.10
N ALA A 169 21.85 -4.08 -1.19
CA ALA A 169 20.60 -4.03 -1.96
C ALA A 169 20.76 -4.90 -3.21
N VAL A 170 19.66 -5.44 -3.72
CA VAL A 170 19.66 -6.30 -4.91
C VAL A 170 18.87 -5.62 -6.02
N GLY A 171 19.45 -5.56 -7.22
CA GLY A 171 18.78 -5.03 -8.41
C GLY A 171 17.89 -6.08 -9.08
N GLY A 172 17.05 -5.64 -10.03
CA GLY A 172 16.16 -6.55 -10.78
C GLY A 172 16.88 -7.56 -11.69
N ASP A 173 18.18 -7.40 -11.92
CA ASP A 173 19.05 -8.37 -12.59
C ASP A 173 19.86 -9.26 -11.61
N ASP A 174 19.44 -9.29 -10.34
CA ASP A 174 20.10 -9.92 -9.19
C ASP A 174 21.54 -9.41 -8.93
N THR A 175 21.96 -8.29 -9.52
CA THR A 175 23.21 -7.62 -9.13
C THR A 175 23.13 -7.20 -7.67
N VAL A 176 24.12 -7.60 -6.87
CA VAL A 176 24.21 -7.24 -5.45
C VAL A 176 25.05 -5.96 -5.32
N PHE A 177 24.46 -4.94 -4.70
CA PHE A 177 25.10 -3.67 -4.42
C PHE A 177 25.49 -3.60 -2.94
N ALA A 178 26.79 -3.58 -2.67
CA ALA A 178 27.34 -3.62 -1.32
C ALA A 178 28.20 -2.39 -1.04
N ALA A 179 27.74 -1.53 -0.12
CA ALA A 179 28.41 -0.29 0.25
C ALA A 179 29.34 -0.48 1.46
N GLY A 180 30.49 0.19 1.46
CA GLY A 180 31.46 0.15 2.56
C GLY A 180 32.32 1.42 2.64
N VAL A 181 33.53 1.29 3.19
CA VAL A 181 34.49 2.41 3.32
C VAL A 181 35.13 2.81 2.00
N SER A 182 35.23 1.88 1.05
CA SER A 182 35.86 2.10 -0.26
C SER A 182 34.89 2.59 -1.35
N GLY A 183 33.61 2.76 -1.02
CA GLY A 183 32.54 3.09 -1.96
C GLY A 183 31.52 1.97 -2.12
N LEU A 184 30.95 1.85 -3.31
CA LEU A 184 29.88 0.93 -3.66
C LEU A 184 30.38 -0.14 -4.64
N TYR A 185 30.37 -1.40 -4.23
CA TYR A 185 30.62 -2.53 -5.11
C TYR A 185 29.31 -2.98 -5.76
N ALA A 186 29.35 -3.23 -7.07
CA ALA A 186 28.37 -4.05 -7.75
C ALA A 186 28.97 -5.43 -7.98
N ILE A 187 28.22 -6.47 -7.63
CA ILE A 187 28.65 -7.87 -7.64
C ILE A 187 27.64 -8.63 -8.50
N HIS A 188 28.14 -9.37 -9.48
CA HIS A 188 27.31 -10.25 -10.30
C HIS A 188 26.65 -11.34 -9.43
N PRO A 189 25.52 -11.93 -9.87
CA PRO A 189 24.88 -13.03 -9.16
C PRO A 189 25.79 -14.25 -8.91
N ASP A 190 26.86 -14.41 -9.69
CA ASP A 190 27.88 -15.46 -9.54
C ASP A 190 28.97 -15.14 -8.49
N GLY A 191 28.91 -13.95 -7.87
CA GLY A 191 29.87 -13.50 -6.86
C GLY A 191 31.07 -12.74 -7.41
N THR A 192 31.18 -12.53 -8.73
CA THR A 192 32.28 -11.77 -9.33
C THR A 192 32.03 -10.25 -9.30
N LYS A 193 33.11 -9.46 -9.19
CA LYS A 193 33.01 -7.99 -9.21
C LYS A 193 32.53 -7.50 -10.58
N LYS A 194 31.40 -6.79 -10.63
CA LYS A 194 30.90 -6.10 -11.82
C LYS A 194 31.60 -4.75 -12.00
N TRP A 195 31.60 -3.92 -10.96
CA TRP A 195 32.33 -2.65 -10.92
C TRP A 195 32.43 -2.13 -9.48
N LEU A 196 33.28 -1.12 -9.27
CA LEU A 196 33.40 -0.37 -8.02
C LEU A 196 33.21 1.12 -8.31
N TYR A 197 32.21 1.73 -7.69
CA TYR A 197 32.09 3.18 -7.63
C TYR A 197 32.84 3.70 -6.41
N ALA A 198 34.03 4.25 -6.64
CA ALA A 198 34.85 4.85 -5.60
C ALA A 198 34.28 6.21 -5.18
N ILE A 199 34.12 6.43 -3.88
CA ILE A 199 33.73 7.73 -3.34
C ILE A 199 35.01 8.46 -2.94
N GLU A 200 35.44 9.42 -3.76
CA GLU A 200 36.70 10.14 -3.58
C GLU A 200 36.70 11.03 -2.33
N ALA A 201 37.72 10.88 -1.48
CA ALA A 201 37.90 11.70 -0.29
C ALA A 201 38.14 13.16 -0.72
N LYS A 202 37.14 14.02 -0.60
CA LYS A 202 37.36 15.46 -0.75
C LYS A 202 38.34 15.90 0.34
N GLU A 203 39.28 16.74 -0.06
CA GLU A 203 40.38 17.23 0.78
C GLU A 203 39.91 17.73 2.15
N GLN A 204 40.82 17.57 3.11
CA GLN A 204 40.70 17.92 4.54
C GLN A 204 39.94 19.23 4.77
N ILE A 205 38.67 19.16 5.16
CA ILE A 205 38.07 20.24 5.93
C ILE A 205 38.68 20.15 7.33
N ALA A 206 39.57 21.08 7.66
CA ALA A 206 40.21 21.18 8.95
C ALA A 206 39.17 21.51 10.04
N THR A 207 38.56 20.47 10.63
CA THR A 207 37.76 20.60 11.86
C THR A 207 38.47 19.91 13.03
N PRO A 208 38.33 20.41 14.28
CA PRO A 208 39.13 19.93 15.41
C PRO A 208 38.82 18.47 15.79
N GLU A 209 39.82 17.62 15.60
CA GLU A 209 40.24 16.38 16.29
C GLU A 209 39.24 15.30 16.80
N TRP A 210 37.91 15.42 16.67
CA TRP A 210 36.98 14.40 17.21
C TRP A 210 36.06 13.69 16.19
N HIS A 211 36.22 13.92 14.88
CA HIS A 211 35.44 13.23 13.85
C HIS A 211 36.33 12.36 12.96
N VAL A 212 36.05 11.05 12.96
CA VAL A 212 36.71 10.05 12.12
C VAL A 212 36.67 10.47 10.65
N LYS A 213 37.86 10.66 10.07
CA LYS A 213 38.09 10.92 8.64
C LYS A 213 37.73 9.66 7.83
N GLY A 214 36.73 9.73 6.94
CA GLY A 214 36.42 8.64 6.00
C GLY A 214 35.11 8.82 5.21
N ASN A 215 35.15 8.48 3.92
CA ASN A 215 34.01 8.49 3.01
C ASN A 215 33.15 7.23 3.14
N GLU A 216 32.51 7.05 4.29
CA GLU A 216 31.59 5.93 4.45
C GLU A 216 30.27 6.20 3.71
N ALA A 217 29.88 5.25 2.87
CA ALA A 217 28.56 5.18 2.26
C ALA A 217 27.53 4.57 3.22
N ALA A 218 26.28 5.05 3.12
CA ALA A 218 25.12 4.39 3.68
C ALA A 218 24.76 3.13 2.87
N SER A 219 23.84 2.31 3.37
CA SER A 219 23.27 1.21 2.56
C SER A 219 22.64 1.78 1.28
N PRO A 220 22.82 1.13 0.13
CA PRO A 220 22.22 1.55 -1.13
C PRO A 220 20.70 1.31 -1.15
N ALA A 221 20.02 2.05 -2.03
CA ALA A 221 18.69 1.71 -2.53
C ALA A 221 18.72 1.61 -4.05
N VAL A 222 17.92 0.72 -4.64
CA VAL A 222 17.87 0.50 -6.09
C VAL A 222 16.46 0.83 -6.58
N GLY A 223 16.36 1.76 -7.53
CA GLY A 223 15.10 2.12 -8.18
C GLY A 223 14.67 1.09 -9.21
N ALA A 224 13.39 1.14 -9.60
CA ALA A 224 12.82 0.26 -10.61
C ALA A 224 13.52 0.39 -11.99
N ASP A 225 14.10 1.56 -12.28
CA ASP A 225 14.92 1.81 -13.48
C ASP A 225 16.37 1.30 -13.36
N GLY A 226 16.71 0.65 -12.24
CA GLY A 226 18.05 0.17 -11.91
C GLY A 226 19.00 1.25 -11.39
N THR A 227 18.57 2.51 -11.25
CA THR A 227 19.41 3.56 -10.64
C THR A 227 19.70 3.23 -9.18
N ILE A 228 20.97 3.31 -8.77
CA ILE A 228 21.42 3.06 -7.41
C ILE A 228 21.64 4.38 -6.68
N TYR A 229 21.03 4.52 -5.51
CA TYR A 229 21.11 5.70 -4.66
C TYR A 229 21.96 5.39 -3.43
N ILE A 230 23.03 6.16 -3.22
CA ILE A 230 23.90 6.03 -2.04
C ILE A 230 24.13 7.37 -1.35
N GLY A 231 23.82 7.43 -0.07
CA GLY A 231 24.14 8.56 0.80
C GLY A 231 25.55 8.46 1.36
N THR A 232 26.16 9.59 1.71
CA THR A 232 27.50 9.64 2.31
C THR A 232 27.51 10.39 3.65
N LYS A 233 28.47 10.01 4.51
CA LYS A 233 28.72 10.72 5.78
C LYS A 233 28.96 12.21 5.63
N ILE A 234 29.37 12.71 4.47
CA ILE A 234 29.67 14.13 4.27
C ILE A 234 28.50 14.95 3.76
N GLY A 235 27.34 14.35 3.42
CA GLY A 235 26.11 15.07 3.06
C GLY A 235 25.72 14.98 1.57
N ASP A 236 26.45 14.20 0.78
CA ASP A 236 26.11 13.95 -0.63
C ASP A 236 25.25 12.70 -0.76
N LEU A 237 24.20 12.77 -1.59
CA LEU A 237 23.50 11.63 -2.18
C LEU A 237 23.95 11.49 -3.64
N TYR A 238 24.43 10.32 -4.01
CA TYR A 238 24.76 9.98 -5.39
C TYR A 238 23.67 9.11 -5.99
N ALA A 239 23.22 9.45 -7.20
CA ALA A 239 22.51 8.54 -8.08
C ALA A 239 23.50 7.98 -9.12
N ILE A 240 23.54 6.66 -9.25
CA ILE A 240 24.50 5.92 -10.07
C ILE A 240 23.70 5.02 -11.01
N LYS A 241 24.05 5.01 -12.29
CA LYS A 241 23.42 4.15 -13.29
C LYS A 241 23.81 2.67 -13.07
N PRO A 242 23.05 1.70 -13.61
CA PRO A 242 23.40 0.28 -13.53
C PRO A 242 24.82 -0.09 -14.02
N ASN A 243 25.37 0.71 -14.95
CA ASN A 243 26.72 0.53 -15.49
C ASN A 243 27.83 1.14 -14.61
N GLY A 244 27.49 1.71 -13.46
CA GLY A 244 28.45 2.31 -12.51
C GLY A 244 28.76 3.79 -12.78
N GLU A 245 28.19 4.41 -13.82
CA GLU A 245 28.38 5.84 -14.07
C GLU A 245 27.52 6.71 -13.16
N LYS A 246 28.06 7.84 -12.69
CA LYS A 246 27.26 8.84 -11.97
C LYS A 246 26.14 9.40 -12.86
N LYS A 247 24.90 9.35 -12.38
CA LYS A 247 23.73 9.99 -12.98
C LYS A 247 23.62 11.44 -12.53
N TRP A 248 23.61 11.69 -11.22
CA TRP A 248 23.58 13.02 -10.61
C TRP A 248 24.04 12.97 -9.13
N THR A 249 24.24 14.14 -8.53
CA THR A 249 24.53 14.28 -7.09
C THR A 249 23.62 15.35 -6.49
N PHE A 250 23.01 15.02 -5.35
CA PHE A 250 22.26 15.97 -4.53
C PHE A 250 23.05 16.27 -3.24
N ARG A 251 23.15 17.56 -2.89
CA ARG A 251 23.84 18.02 -1.69
C ARG A 251 22.80 18.44 -0.65
N ALA A 252 22.62 17.63 0.38
CA ALA A 252 21.74 18.00 1.49
C ALA A 252 22.34 19.13 2.32
N LYS A 253 21.49 19.91 3.00
CA LYS A 253 21.96 20.85 4.03
C LYS A 253 22.45 20.05 5.22
N GLY A 254 23.59 20.42 5.80
CA GLY A 254 24.14 19.76 6.98
C GLY A 254 25.35 18.88 6.71
N SER A 255 25.65 18.03 7.69
CA SER A 255 26.93 17.34 7.79
C SER A 255 26.89 15.87 7.34
N GLY A 256 25.74 15.28 6.97
CA GLY A 256 25.71 13.90 6.47
C GLY A 256 24.35 13.37 5.98
N VAL A 257 24.37 12.48 4.99
CA VAL A 257 23.26 11.61 4.54
C VAL A 257 23.71 10.16 4.73
N TYR A 258 23.87 9.75 5.98
CA TYR A 258 24.42 8.44 6.37
C TYR A 258 23.35 7.37 6.62
N ILE A 259 22.06 7.68 6.40
CA ILE A 259 20.95 6.75 6.53
C ILE A 259 20.49 6.35 5.12
N PRO A 260 20.14 5.06 4.90
CA PRO A 260 19.78 4.60 3.56
C PRO A 260 18.61 5.39 2.98
N PRO A 261 18.68 5.84 1.72
CA PRO A 261 17.52 6.42 1.04
C PRO A 261 16.40 5.39 0.93
N VAL A 262 15.16 5.86 0.86
CA VAL A 262 13.97 5.03 0.67
C VAL A 262 13.22 5.52 -0.55
N LEU A 263 12.68 4.60 -1.33
CA LEU A 263 12.05 4.91 -2.62
C LEU A 263 10.54 4.71 -2.52
N GLY A 264 9.77 5.66 -3.04
CA GLY A 264 8.35 5.50 -3.29
C GLY A 264 8.08 4.76 -4.60
N ALA A 265 6.88 4.19 -4.75
CA ALA A 265 6.47 3.50 -5.97
C ALA A 265 6.44 4.43 -7.20
N ASP A 266 6.25 5.74 -6.99
CA ASP A 266 6.30 6.79 -8.02
C ASP A 266 7.74 7.21 -8.40
N GLY A 267 8.76 6.59 -7.81
CA GLY A 267 10.17 6.92 -8.01
C GLY A 267 10.68 8.07 -7.13
N THR A 268 9.86 8.64 -6.24
CA THR A 268 10.30 9.66 -5.27
C THR A 268 11.39 9.08 -4.36
N ILE A 269 12.48 9.82 -4.16
CA ILE A 269 13.58 9.44 -3.28
C ILE A 269 13.49 10.22 -1.96
N TYR A 270 13.28 9.52 -0.86
CA TYR A 270 13.24 10.09 0.49
C TYR A 270 14.60 9.98 1.16
N VAL A 271 15.09 11.11 1.66
CA VAL A 271 16.45 11.27 2.16
C VAL A 271 16.40 12.10 3.43
N LYS A 272 17.08 11.64 4.48
CA LYS A 272 17.31 12.47 5.67
C LYS A 272 18.77 12.88 5.80
N SER A 273 18.97 14.13 6.21
CA SER A 273 20.26 14.71 6.52
C SER A 273 20.34 15.08 7.98
N PHE A 274 21.51 14.87 8.59
CA PHE A 274 21.79 15.26 9.97
C PHE A 274 22.72 16.46 10.01
N SER A 275 22.40 17.43 10.85
CA SER A 275 23.26 18.57 11.13
C SER A 275 23.24 18.93 12.61
N SER A 276 24.37 19.46 13.10
CA SER A 276 24.44 20.13 14.40
C SER A 276 23.47 21.33 14.52
N GLY A 277 22.99 21.87 13.40
CA GLY A 277 22.00 22.95 13.33
C GLY A 277 20.54 22.51 13.12
N GLY A 278 20.25 21.20 13.04
CA GLY A 278 18.91 20.65 12.79
C GLY A 278 18.90 19.62 11.66
N ASP A 279 18.09 18.57 11.77
CA ASP A 279 17.92 17.57 10.71
C ASP A 279 16.97 18.08 9.64
N SER A 280 17.14 17.59 8.41
CA SER A 280 16.22 17.88 7.31
C SER A 280 15.81 16.59 6.61
N LEU A 281 14.52 16.51 6.28
CA LEU A 281 13.93 15.48 5.45
C LEU A 281 13.68 16.06 4.06
N TYR A 282 14.09 15.32 3.02
CA TYR A 282 13.90 15.68 1.62
C TYR A 282 13.13 14.58 0.91
N ALA A 283 12.17 14.97 0.09
CA ALA A 283 11.69 14.16 -1.02
C ALA A 283 12.28 14.73 -2.30
N LEU A 284 12.92 13.89 -3.10
CA LEU A 284 13.53 14.25 -4.37
C LEU A 284 12.80 13.55 -5.51
N ASN A 285 12.69 14.23 -6.64
CA ASN A 285 12.27 13.61 -7.89
C ASN A 285 13.38 12.68 -8.42
N PRO A 286 13.07 11.76 -9.36
CA PRO A 286 14.06 10.85 -9.97
C PRO A 286 15.26 11.55 -10.64
N ASP A 287 15.12 12.82 -11.01
CA ASP A 287 16.17 13.66 -11.59
C ASP A 287 17.07 14.34 -10.54
N GLY A 288 16.77 14.17 -9.25
CA GLY A 288 17.50 14.75 -8.12
C GLY A 288 17.02 16.14 -7.69
N SER A 289 16.02 16.71 -8.37
CA SER A 289 15.39 17.97 -7.95
C SER A 289 14.55 17.77 -6.68
N ILE A 290 14.44 18.81 -5.85
CA ILE A 290 13.64 18.73 -4.61
C ILE A 290 12.16 18.76 -4.97
N LYS A 291 11.42 17.72 -4.58
CA LYS A 291 9.95 17.67 -4.62
C LYS A 291 9.37 18.46 -3.45
N TRP A 292 9.86 18.20 -2.24
CA TRP A 292 9.60 18.99 -1.03
C TRP A 292 10.69 18.77 0.02
N SER A 293 10.74 19.64 1.02
CA SER A 293 11.62 19.46 2.18
C SER A 293 10.95 19.90 3.49
N SER A 294 11.40 19.31 4.60
CA SER A 294 10.95 19.60 5.95
C SER A 294 12.14 19.67 6.91
N ASP A 295 12.08 20.59 7.87
CA ASP A 295 13.11 20.73 8.93
C ASP A 295 12.75 19.92 10.20
N THR A 296 11.81 18.98 10.08
CA THR A 296 11.44 18.09 11.18
C THR A 296 12.62 17.20 11.56
N LYS A 297 12.92 17.16 12.87
CA LYS A 297 13.99 16.30 13.42
C LYS A 297 13.63 14.83 13.29
N THR A 298 14.53 13.99 12.76
CA THR A 298 14.18 12.59 12.48
C THR A 298 15.27 11.60 12.89
N TYR A 299 14.87 10.55 13.62
CA TYR A 299 15.80 9.67 14.33
C TYR A 299 15.95 8.29 13.67
N SER A 300 14.94 7.77 12.97
CA SER A 300 14.97 6.42 12.35
C SER A 300 15.21 6.44 10.83
N LYS A 301 15.45 5.27 10.23
CA LYS A 301 15.23 5.06 8.79
C LYS A 301 13.72 5.19 8.51
N PRO A 302 13.29 5.81 7.40
CA PRO A 302 11.89 5.85 7.02
C PRO A 302 11.40 4.51 6.44
N ALA A 303 10.08 4.37 6.35
CA ALA A 303 9.39 3.37 5.55
C ALA A 303 8.36 4.06 4.65
N VAL A 304 8.05 3.48 3.49
CA VAL A 304 7.05 4.03 2.56
C VAL A 304 5.98 2.97 2.31
N GLY A 305 4.72 3.33 2.48
CA GLY A 305 3.57 2.49 2.14
C GLY A 305 3.31 2.45 0.63
N ALA A 306 2.51 1.48 0.18
CA ALA A 306 2.14 1.35 -1.23
C ALA A 306 1.39 2.58 -1.78
N ASP A 307 0.71 3.33 -0.90
CA ASP A 307 0.03 4.59 -1.21
C ASP A 307 0.98 5.81 -1.28
N GLY A 308 2.28 5.60 -1.07
CA GLY A 308 3.29 6.65 -1.03
C GLY A 308 3.38 7.39 0.31
N THR A 309 2.63 6.99 1.34
CA THR A 309 2.74 7.57 2.69
C THR A 309 4.11 7.21 3.29
N LEU A 310 4.85 8.21 3.76
CA LEU A 310 6.16 8.06 4.39
C LEU A 310 6.01 8.02 5.92
N TYR A 311 6.52 6.97 6.56
CA TYR A 311 6.50 6.80 8.01
C TYR A 311 7.91 6.99 8.59
N ILE A 312 8.06 7.87 9.57
CA ILE A 312 9.37 8.17 10.17
C ILE A 312 9.27 8.62 11.63
N TRP A 313 10.25 8.24 12.45
CA TRP A 313 10.33 8.69 13.84
C TRP A 313 10.92 10.10 13.95
N SER A 314 10.21 10.98 14.64
CA SER A 314 10.55 12.37 14.94
C SER A 314 10.21 12.71 16.39
N ASP A 315 11.21 13.07 17.19
CA ASP A 315 11.08 13.54 18.58
C ASP A 315 10.09 12.67 19.40
N MET A 316 10.35 11.36 19.47
CA MET A 316 9.52 10.34 20.16
C MET A 316 8.13 10.10 19.56
N LYS A 317 7.83 10.67 18.39
CA LYS A 317 6.58 10.46 17.67
C LYS A 317 6.83 9.71 16.36
N LEU A 318 5.95 8.78 16.03
CA LEU A 318 5.89 8.25 14.67
C LEU A 318 5.03 9.20 13.85
N LEU A 319 5.62 9.79 12.81
CA LEU A 319 4.91 10.67 11.87
C LEU A 319 4.63 9.93 10.57
N ALA A 320 3.44 10.14 10.02
CA ALA A 320 3.08 9.77 8.66
C ALA A 320 3.00 11.04 7.81
N TYR A 321 3.71 11.06 6.68
CA TYR A 321 3.69 12.15 5.71
C TYR A 321 2.98 11.68 4.44
N ASN A 322 2.09 12.51 3.91
CA ASN A 322 1.53 12.34 2.57
C ASN A 322 2.66 12.51 1.52
N PRO A 323 2.46 12.00 0.28
CA PRO A 323 3.43 12.15 -0.81
C PRO A 323 3.80 13.62 -1.14
N ASP A 324 2.93 14.58 -0.81
CA ASP A 324 3.13 16.02 -0.99
C ASP A 324 3.96 16.68 0.13
N GLY A 325 4.31 15.94 1.18
CA GLY A 325 5.10 16.41 2.32
C GLY A 325 4.27 16.98 3.47
N THR A 326 2.94 16.99 3.38
CA THR A 326 2.06 17.32 4.51
C THR A 326 2.00 16.17 5.52
N VAL A 327 1.88 16.47 6.81
CA VAL A 327 1.75 15.44 7.84
C VAL A 327 0.32 14.90 7.82
N LYS A 328 0.18 13.58 7.62
CA LYS A 328 -1.09 12.83 7.61
C LYS A 328 -1.60 12.60 9.04
N TRP A 329 -0.73 12.13 9.93
CA TRP A 329 -1.00 11.94 11.36
C TRP A 329 0.31 11.75 12.15
N GLY A 330 0.22 11.81 13.49
CA GLY A 330 1.35 11.55 14.38
C GLY A 330 0.94 10.79 15.64
N MET A 331 1.63 9.69 15.94
CA MET A 331 1.43 8.89 17.15
C MET A 331 2.54 9.17 18.17
N ASP A 332 2.18 9.44 19.41
CA ASP A 332 3.15 9.56 20.51
C ASP A 332 3.53 8.17 21.03
N ALA A 333 4.83 7.85 21.11
CA ALA A 333 5.31 6.60 21.68
C ALA A 333 5.29 6.56 23.21
N GLY A 334 4.90 7.66 23.86
CA GLY A 334 4.96 7.82 25.30
C GLY A 334 6.33 8.26 25.80
N LYS A 335 6.37 8.70 27.06
CA LYS A 335 7.63 9.07 27.73
C LYS A 335 8.48 7.81 27.92
N PRO A 336 9.81 7.89 27.70
CA PRO A 336 10.68 6.74 27.86
C PRO A 336 10.62 6.22 29.30
N PHE A 337 10.54 4.90 29.47
CA PHE A 337 11.13 4.30 30.65
C PHE A 337 12.63 4.38 30.42
N LEU A 338 13.29 5.37 31.04
CA LEU A 338 14.74 5.44 31.08
C LEU A 338 15.24 4.21 31.86
N THR A 339 15.38 3.08 31.17
CA THR A 339 16.25 2.02 31.64
C THR A 339 17.64 2.32 31.12
N ASN A 340 18.64 2.20 32.00
CA ASN A 340 20.06 2.45 31.74
C ASN A 340 20.67 1.44 30.74
N ALA A 341 20.05 1.23 29.58
CA ALA A 341 20.63 0.42 28.52
C ALA A 341 21.59 1.30 27.69
N ALA A 342 22.80 1.46 28.21
CA ALA A 342 23.93 1.96 27.45
C ALA A 342 24.26 0.98 26.31
N VAL A 343 23.70 1.23 25.12
CA VAL A 343 24.28 0.72 23.87
C VAL A 343 25.15 1.84 23.30
N CYS A 344 26.36 1.49 22.92
CA CYS A 344 27.51 2.37 22.80
C CYS A 344 27.25 3.66 21.98
N GLY A 345 27.39 4.82 22.63
CA GLY A 345 27.63 6.11 21.95
C GLY A 345 26.50 7.14 21.98
N GLY A 346 25.83 7.33 23.12
CA GLY A 346 24.95 8.47 23.39
C GLY A 346 23.56 8.05 23.87
N ASN A 347 22.95 8.85 24.75
CA ASN A 347 21.56 8.67 25.25
C ASN A 347 20.52 8.91 24.14
N GLN A 348 20.64 8.26 22.99
CA GLN A 348 19.67 8.35 21.89
C GLN A 348 18.80 7.10 21.88
N PRO A 349 17.47 7.23 21.93
CA PRO A 349 16.57 6.08 21.85
C PRO A 349 16.73 5.38 20.50
N LEU A 350 16.94 4.06 20.54
CA LEU A 350 16.94 3.22 19.34
C LEU A 350 15.49 3.15 18.82
N PHE A 351 15.25 3.50 17.56
CA PHE A 351 13.94 3.35 16.95
C PHE A 351 14.01 2.31 15.84
N SER A 352 13.06 1.37 15.85
CA SER A 352 12.88 0.43 14.75
C SER A 352 12.46 1.16 13.47
N THR A 353 12.91 0.67 12.32
CA THR A 353 12.31 1.09 11.04
C THR A 353 10.90 0.51 11.00
N PRO A 354 9.84 1.31 10.73
CA PRO A 354 8.51 0.75 10.58
C PRO A 354 8.47 -0.28 9.44
N ALA A 355 7.65 -1.32 9.59
CA ALA A 355 7.27 -2.19 8.49
C ALA A 355 5.82 -1.88 8.09
N VAL A 356 5.49 -1.98 6.81
CA VAL A 356 4.14 -1.69 6.30
C VAL A 356 3.57 -2.95 5.67
N GLY A 357 2.42 -3.41 6.15
CA GLY A 357 1.67 -4.52 5.57
C GLY A 357 1.02 -4.15 4.25
N ALA A 358 0.58 -5.16 3.49
CA ALA A 358 -0.09 -4.97 2.20
C ALA A 358 -1.43 -4.21 2.31
N ASP A 359 -2.08 -4.26 3.47
CA ASP A 359 -3.28 -3.52 3.83
C ASP A 359 -2.99 -2.07 4.30
N GLY A 360 -1.71 -1.68 4.31
CA GLY A 360 -1.23 -0.38 4.80
C GLY A 360 -1.08 -0.30 6.32
N THR A 361 -1.31 -1.39 7.07
CA THR A 361 -1.07 -1.43 8.51
C THR A 361 0.42 -1.25 8.78
N VAL A 362 0.76 -0.32 9.68
CA VAL A 362 2.13 0.02 10.07
C VAL A 362 2.47 -0.72 11.36
N TYR A 363 3.53 -1.51 11.30
CA TYR A 363 4.07 -2.24 12.43
C TYR A 363 5.36 -1.59 12.91
N VAL A 364 5.39 -1.22 14.18
CA VAL A 364 6.51 -0.48 14.74
C VAL A 364 6.77 -0.88 16.18
N ALA A 365 8.04 -0.87 16.55
CA ALA A 365 8.47 -1.09 17.93
C ALA A 365 9.12 0.16 18.53
N THR A 366 8.89 0.35 19.82
CA THR A 366 9.44 1.44 20.61
C THR A 366 10.50 0.89 21.57
N ALA A 367 11.79 1.03 21.23
CA ALA A 367 12.86 0.43 22.06
C ALA A 367 12.98 1.06 23.47
N VAL A 368 12.27 2.15 23.73
CA VAL A 368 12.19 2.81 25.04
C VAL A 368 11.14 2.22 25.98
N SER A 369 10.20 1.42 25.46
CA SER A 369 9.06 0.95 26.24
C SER A 369 8.73 -0.53 26.05
N ASP A 370 9.54 -1.28 25.28
CA ASP A 370 9.36 -2.71 24.99
C ASP A 370 8.00 -3.03 24.35
N TRP A 371 7.32 -2.00 23.81
CA TRP A 371 6.04 -2.13 23.14
C TRP A 371 6.21 -2.23 21.63
N PHE A 372 5.31 -3.01 21.05
CA PHE A 372 5.10 -3.17 19.64
C PHE A 372 3.67 -2.77 19.31
N TYR A 373 3.49 -2.04 18.22
CA TYR A 373 2.21 -1.50 17.79
C TYR A 373 1.92 -1.93 16.37
N ALA A 374 0.66 -2.30 16.12
CA ALA A 374 0.06 -2.25 14.80
C ALA A 374 -0.87 -1.05 14.71
N ILE A 375 -0.68 -0.25 13.67
CA ILE A 375 -1.35 1.04 13.49
C ILE A 375 -1.99 1.01 12.10
N ASP A 376 -3.28 1.26 12.01
CA ASP A 376 -3.95 1.31 10.72
C ASP A 376 -3.47 2.52 9.88
N PRO A 377 -3.75 2.58 8.56
CA PRO A 377 -3.33 3.69 7.70
C PRO A 377 -3.82 5.08 8.15
N ARG A 378 -4.83 5.15 9.02
CA ARG A 378 -5.43 6.37 9.58
C ARG A 378 -4.77 6.80 10.90
N GLY A 379 -3.82 6.01 11.40
CA GLY A 379 -3.11 6.27 12.65
C GLY A 379 -3.76 5.64 13.89
N LYS A 380 -4.80 4.82 13.75
CA LYS A 380 -5.44 4.17 14.90
C LYS A 380 -4.65 2.92 15.29
N VAL A 381 -4.24 2.81 16.56
CA VAL A 381 -3.67 1.57 17.11
C VAL A 381 -4.72 0.45 17.01
N GLN A 382 -4.43 -0.57 16.22
CA GLN A 382 -5.26 -1.77 16.08
C GLN A 382 -5.01 -2.71 17.25
N TRP A 383 -3.75 -2.93 17.60
CA TRP A 383 -3.35 -3.74 18.75
C TRP A 383 -1.92 -3.37 19.18
N GLN A 384 -1.57 -3.79 20.40
CA GLN A 384 -0.22 -3.65 20.93
C GLN A 384 0.25 -4.95 21.61
N TYR A 385 1.57 -5.14 21.66
CA TYR A 385 2.20 -6.28 22.30
C TYR A 385 3.45 -5.86 23.09
N TYR A 386 3.64 -6.42 24.28
CA TYR A 386 4.81 -6.17 25.11
C TYR A 386 5.78 -7.35 25.04
N ALA A 387 7.02 -7.07 24.61
CA ALA A 387 8.10 -8.05 24.56
C ALA A 387 9.34 -7.45 25.22
N LYS A 388 9.73 -8.00 26.38
CA LYS A 388 10.89 -7.48 27.12
C LYS A 388 12.17 -7.52 26.28
N GLY A 389 12.98 -6.47 26.35
CA GLY A 389 14.31 -6.41 25.75
C GLY A 389 14.30 -6.14 24.24
N PHE A 390 13.25 -5.50 23.73
CA PHE A 390 13.13 -5.22 22.30
C PHE A 390 14.22 -4.22 21.85
N GLY A 391 15.24 -4.72 21.16
CA GLY A 391 16.50 -4.00 20.90
C GLY A 391 16.52 -3.04 19.70
N GLY A 392 15.38 -2.43 19.34
CA GLY A 392 15.32 -1.50 18.20
C GLY A 392 15.47 -2.15 16.81
N TYR A 393 15.40 -3.48 16.72
CA TYR A 393 15.34 -4.20 15.45
C TYR A 393 14.03 -3.90 14.70
N SER A 394 14.08 -3.90 13.38
CA SER A 394 12.89 -3.62 12.54
C SER A 394 12.07 -4.90 12.39
N PRO A 395 10.73 -4.85 12.50
CA PRO A 395 9.90 -6.01 12.18
C PRO A 395 9.95 -6.33 10.67
N ALA A 396 9.49 -7.53 10.33
CA ALA A 396 9.25 -7.93 8.95
C ALA A 396 7.83 -8.47 8.80
N VAL A 397 7.21 -8.27 7.64
CA VAL A 397 5.87 -8.78 7.33
C VAL A 397 6.02 -9.87 6.27
N GLY A 398 5.51 -11.06 6.55
CA GLY A 398 5.44 -12.16 5.59
C GLY A 398 4.35 -11.96 4.56
N THR A 399 4.42 -12.71 3.45
CA THR A 399 3.42 -12.70 2.38
C THR A 399 2.03 -13.16 2.85
N ASP A 400 1.97 -13.96 3.92
CA ASP A 400 0.74 -14.40 4.57
C ASP A 400 0.16 -13.37 5.55
N GLY A 401 0.82 -12.21 5.74
CA GLY A 401 0.47 -11.18 6.71
C GLY A 401 1.03 -11.39 8.12
N THR A 402 1.78 -12.47 8.37
CA THR A 402 2.41 -12.72 9.67
C THR A 402 3.47 -11.66 9.93
N VAL A 403 3.46 -11.08 11.13
CA VAL A 403 4.45 -10.09 11.53
C VAL A 403 5.52 -10.76 12.39
N TYR A 404 6.76 -10.69 11.93
CA TYR A 404 7.92 -11.25 12.61
C TYR A 404 8.69 -10.17 13.35
N MET A 405 9.00 -10.45 14.61
CA MET A 405 9.73 -9.53 15.46
C MET A 405 10.71 -10.28 16.36
N VAL A 406 11.76 -9.60 16.81
CA VAL A 406 12.84 -10.22 17.59
C VAL A 406 13.02 -9.55 18.95
N SER A 407 13.09 -10.36 20.00
CA SER A 407 13.65 -10.04 21.33
C SER A 407 14.97 -10.80 21.44
N PRO A 408 15.94 -10.46 22.32
CA PRO A 408 17.35 -10.79 22.12
C PRO A 408 17.65 -12.23 21.74
N LYS A 409 16.91 -13.24 22.23
CA LYS A 409 17.09 -14.65 21.85
C LYS A 409 15.84 -15.34 21.30
N THR A 410 14.82 -14.56 20.96
CA THR A 410 13.50 -15.07 20.60
C THR A 410 12.99 -14.40 19.34
N LEU A 411 12.62 -15.22 18.35
CA LEU A 411 11.80 -14.80 17.21
C LEU A 411 10.34 -15.03 17.57
N TYR A 412 9.52 -13.99 17.45
CA TYR A 412 8.07 -14.08 17.59
C TYR A 412 7.41 -13.95 16.22
N ALA A 413 6.41 -14.78 15.98
CA ALA A 413 5.42 -14.58 14.94
C ALA A 413 4.12 -14.09 15.59
N LEU A 414 3.71 -12.89 15.22
CA LEU A 414 2.43 -12.32 15.60
C LEU A 414 1.45 -12.51 14.45
N GLY A 415 0.30 -13.10 14.76
CA GLY A 415 -0.80 -13.13 13.82
C GLY A 415 -1.59 -11.83 13.89
N THR A 416 -2.33 -11.54 12.83
CA THR A 416 -3.23 -10.37 12.75
C THR A 416 -4.66 -10.80 13.03
N ASP A 417 -5.56 -9.82 13.16
CA ASP A 417 -6.99 -10.10 13.12
C ASP A 417 -7.43 -10.36 11.67
N ALA A 418 -8.55 -11.05 11.51
CA ALA A 418 -9.18 -11.20 10.20
C ALA A 418 -9.52 -9.81 9.65
N THR A 419 -9.29 -9.58 8.36
CA THR A 419 -9.74 -8.38 7.64
C THR A 419 -10.79 -8.70 6.57
N SER A 420 -10.93 -9.98 6.21
CA SER A 420 -12.06 -10.48 5.41
C SER A 420 -12.19 -12.01 5.47
N VAL A 421 -13.31 -12.52 4.96
CA VAL A 421 -13.53 -13.94 4.65
C VAL A 421 -13.93 -14.08 3.19
N SER A 422 -13.47 -15.13 2.52
CA SER A 422 -13.80 -15.47 1.14
C SER A 422 -14.22 -16.94 1.02
N LEU A 423 -14.89 -17.29 -0.08
CA LEU A 423 -15.28 -18.66 -0.42
C LEU A 423 -14.61 -19.09 -1.71
N ASN A 424 -14.22 -20.37 -1.80
CA ASN A 424 -13.69 -20.95 -3.04
C ASN A 424 -14.72 -20.97 -4.19
N LYS A 425 -16.01 -20.90 -3.87
CA LYS A 425 -17.12 -20.82 -4.82
C LYS A 425 -18.15 -19.84 -4.30
N ASN A 426 -18.61 -18.97 -5.18
CA ASN A 426 -19.70 -18.03 -4.93
C ASN A 426 -21.06 -18.54 -5.45
N ALA A 427 -21.08 -19.67 -6.16
CA ALA A 427 -22.30 -20.37 -6.55
C ALA A 427 -22.07 -21.89 -6.71
N ILE A 428 -23.08 -22.72 -6.39
CA ILE A 428 -23.12 -24.18 -6.62
C ILE A 428 -24.52 -24.62 -7.08
N ASP A 429 -24.57 -25.62 -7.96
CA ASP A 429 -25.81 -26.23 -8.43
C ASP A 429 -25.84 -27.69 -7.96
N LEU A 430 -26.90 -28.08 -7.25
CA LEU A 430 -27.07 -29.41 -6.67
C LEU A 430 -28.36 -30.04 -7.19
N GLN A 431 -28.37 -31.37 -7.31
CA GLN A 431 -29.63 -32.11 -7.33
C GLN A 431 -30.11 -32.33 -5.89
N ALA A 432 -31.42 -32.47 -5.70
CA ALA A 432 -31.96 -32.86 -4.39
C ALA A 432 -31.33 -34.20 -3.94
N GLY A 433 -30.77 -34.22 -2.72
CA GLY A 433 -29.99 -35.32 -2.17
C GLY A 433 -28.48 -35.24 -2.42
N ALA A 434 -28.01 -34.40 -3.34
CA ALA A 434 -26.59 -34.21 -3.61
C ALA A 434 -25.94 -33.23 -2.61
N SER A 435 -24.63 -33.38 -2.39
CA SER A 435 -23.86 -32.50 -1.52
C SER A 435 -22.55 -32.05 -2.15
N GLU A 436 -22.10 -30.87 -1.77
CA GLU A 436 -20.82 -30.28 -2.16
C GLU A 436 -20.16 -29.57 -0.98
N VAL A 437 -18.82 -29.47 -0.96
CA VAL A 437 -18.09 -28.82 0.14
C VAL A 437 -17.55 -27.47 -0.30
N LEU A 438 -18.02 -26.42 0.37
CA LEU A 438 -17.46 -25.07 0.27
C LEU A 438 -16.27 -24.94 1.23
N LYS A 439 -15.25 -24.20 0.79
CA LYS A 439 -14.06 -23.88 1.58
C LYS A 439 -14.03 -22.38 1.79
N ALA A 440 -13.98 -21.96 3.06
CA ALA A 440 -13.78 -20.57 3.43
C ALA A 440 -12.30 -20.29 3.69
N ALA A 441 -11.85 -19.10 3.31
CA ALA A 441 -10.50 -18.61 3.60
C ALA A 441 -10.60 -17.25 4.30
N ILE A 442 -9.97 -17.14 5.48
CA ILE A 442 -9.81 -15.89 6.21
C ILE A 442 -8.57 -15.17 5.68
N ILE A 443 -8.69 -13.87 5.45
CA ILE A 443 -7.59 -13.02 4.97
C ILE A 443 -7.26 -12.00 6.07
N PRO A 444 -5.98 -11.72 6.32
CA PRO A 444 -4.82 -12.44 5.76
C PRO A 444 -4.74 -13.87 6.33
N ASP A 445 -4.04 -14.79 5.66
CA ASP A 445 -3.96 -16.19 6.12
C ASP A 445 -3.27 -16.29 7.50
N ALA A 446 -2.50 -15.29 7.90
CA ALA A 446 -1.96 -15.17 9.25
C ALA A 446 -3.00 -14.86 10.35
N ALA A 447 -4.28 -14.69 10.01
CA ALA A 447 -5.33 -14.37 10.95
C ALA A 447 -5.38 -15.39 12.11
N LEU A 448 -5.35 -14.89 13.34
CA LEU A 448 -5.30 -15.73 14.55
C LEU A 448 -6.59 -16.53 14.75
N ASN A 449 -7.73 -15.94 14.40
CA ASN A 449 -9.01 -16.62 14.41
C ASN A 449 -9.39 -17.02 12.98
N LYS A 450 -9.20 -18.30 12.65
CA LYS A 450 -9.65 -18.88 11.37
C LYS A 450 -11.05 -19.50 11.45
N ARG A 451 -11.73 -19.42 12.60
CA ARG A 451 -13.06 -20.03 12.76
C ARG A 451 -14.10 -19.25 12.01
N VAL A 452 -14.98 -20.01 11.38
CA VAL A 452 -16.12 -19.50 10.62
C VAL A 452 -17.40 -20.16 11.08
N ILE A 453 -18.49 -19.41 10.95
CA ILE A 453 -19.85 -19.85 11.22
C ILE A 453 -20.55 -19.95 9.88
N TRP A 454 -21.09 -21.13 9.57
CA TRP A 454 -21.88 -21.37 8.38
C TRP A 454 -23.37 -21.26 8.70
N SER A 455 -24.13 -20.68 7.78
CA SER A 455 -25.58 -20.68 7.85
C SER A 455 -26.18 -20.78 6.45
N SER A 456 -27.44 -21.22 6.40
CA SER A 456 -28.24 -21.21 5.16
C SER A 456 -29.37 -20.23 5.32
N SER A 457 -29.64 -19.44 4.28
CA SER A 457 -30.83 -18.59 4.24
C SER A 457 -32.12 -19.41 4.17
N GLU A 458 -32.07 -20.63 3.63
CA GLU A 458 -33.22 -21.53 3.46
C GLU A 458 -32.79 -22.99 3.68
N SER A 459 -32.70 -23.41 4.95
CA SER A 459 -32.23 -24.76 5.34
C SER A 459 -33.13 -25.91 4.88
N THR A 460 -34.36 -25.59 4.43
CA THR A 460 -35.28 -26.54 3.81
C THR A 460 -34.98 -26.80 2.33
N VAL A 461 -34.28 -25.88 1.66
CA VAL A 461 -33.83 -25.98 0.26
C VAL A 461 -32.41 -26.51 0.21
N ALA A 462 -31.48 -25.90 0.94
CA ALA A 462 -30.11 -26.37 1.08
C ALA A 462 -29.61 -26.18 2.51
N GLU A 463 -29.08 -27.23 3.12
CA GLU A 463 -28.48 -27.20 4.46
C GLU A 463 -26.97 -27.14 4.35
N VAL A 464 -26.29 -26.48 5.29
CA VAL A 464 -24.83 -26.48 5.41
C VAL A 464 -24.42 -26.94 6.81
N ASP A 465 -23.41 -27.80 6.89
CA ASP A 465 -22.83 -28.22 8.17
C ASP A 465 -21.66 -27.32 8.62
N SER A 466 -21.11 -27.58 9.81
CA SER A 466 -19.99 -26.82 10.37
C SER A 466 -18.68 -26.92 9.57
N ASN A 467 -18.58 -27.88 8.65
CA ASN A 467 -17.42 -28.09 7.78
C ASN A 467 -17.63 -27.48 6.39
N GLY A 468 -18.71 -26.73 6.16
CA GLY A 468 -19.05 -26.14 4.87
C GLY A 468 -19.61 -27.14 3.86
N ARG A 469 -20.01 -28.35 4.27
CA ARG A 469 -20.71 -29.28 3.38
C ARG A 469 -22.15 -28.84 3.21
N VAL A 470 -22.49 -28.44 2.00
CA VAL A 470 -23.82 -28.06 1.57
C VAL A 470 -24.54 -29.27 1.00
N THR A 471 -25.78 -29.53 1.43
CA THR A 471 -26.64 -30.60 0.92
C THR A 471 -27.94 -30.02 0.39
N GLY A 472 -28.24 -30.28 -0.89
CA GLY A 472 -29.51 -29.90 -1.49
C GLY A 472 -30.62 -30.82 -0.98
N LYS A 473 -31.72 -30.25 -0.47
CA LYS A 473 -32.86 -31.00 0.07
C LYS A 473 -34.08 -30.94 -0.86
N LYS A 474 -34.42 -29.74 -1.34
CA LYS A 474 -35.61 -29.51 -2.17
C LYS A 474 -35.29 -28.56 -3.31
N PRO A 475 -35.95 -28.69 -4.48
CA PRO A 475 -35.77 -27.74 -5.56
C PRO A 475 -36.05 -26.31 -5.11
N GLY A 476 -35.15 -25.39 -5.44
CA GLY A 476 -35.25 -24.01 -4.98
C GLY A 476 -33.90 -23.29 -5.00
N MET A 477 -33.88 -22.07 -4.48
CA MET A 477 -32.66 -21.28 -4.31
C MET A 477 -32.42 -21.01 -2.83
N ALA A 478 -31.19 -21.16 -2.37
CA ALA A 478 -30.73 -20.82 -1.02
C ALA A 478 -29.40 -20.08 -1.09
N LYS A 479 -29.06 -19.30 -0.07
CA LYS A 479 -27.73 -18.72 0.10
C LYS A 479 -27.04 -19.39 1.27
N ILE A 480 -25.83 -19.89 1.04
CA ILE A 480 -24.95 -20.35 2.10
C ILE A 480 -24.04 -19.19 2.48
N ILE A 481 -24.12 -18.78 3.73
CA ILE A 481 -23.43 -17.63 4.28
C ILE A 481 -22.34 -18.17 5.19
N VAL A 482 -21.10 -17.73 4.97
CA VAL A 482 -20.01 -17.94 5.90
C VAL A 482 -19.68 -16.62 6.57
N LYS A 483 -19.57 -16.63 7.89
CA LYS A 483 -19.23 -15.47 8.71
C LYS A 483 -18.00 -15.78 9.54
N THR A 484 -17.12 -14.80 9.78
CA THR A 484 -16.11 -14.94 10.83
C THR A 484 -16.79 -15.12 12.19
N GLU A 485 -16.15 -15.83 13.13
CA GLU A 485 -16.72 -16.12 14.46
C GLU A 485 -17.06 -14.83 15.25
N ASP A 486 -16.23 -13.79 15.13
CA ASP A 486 -16.48 -12.45 15.70
C ASP A 486 -17.66 -11.72 15.03
N GLY A 487 -18.05 -12.15 13.84
CA GLY A 487 -19.16 -11.61 13.10
C GLY A 487 -18.87 -10.33 12.31
N GLU A 488 -17.61 -9.95 12.12
CA GLU A 488 -17.25 -8.72 11.40
C GLU A 488 -17.26 -8.91 9.87
N PHE A 489 -16.91 -10.11 9.36
CA PHE A 489 -16.77 -10.37 7.93
C PHE A 489 -17.68 -11.49 7.45
N THR A 490 -18.21 -11.36 6.23
CA THR A 490 -19.14 -12.31 5.63
C THR A 490 -18.81 -12.57 4.16
N ALA A 491 -18.94 -13.83 3.73
CA ALA A 491 -18.94 -14.23 2.33
C ALA A 491 -20.15 -15.13 2.04
N ILE A 492 -20.60 -15.14 0.78
CA ILE A 492 -21.86 -15.75 0.38
C ILE A 492 -21.65 -16.64 -0.85
N CYS A 493 -22.24 -17.83 -0.83
CA CYS A 493 -22.39 -18.72 -1.97
C CYS A 493 -23.87 -18.95 -2.29
N ASP A 494 -24.26 -18.71 -3.54
CA ASP A 494 -25.59 -19.02 -4.05
C ASP A 494 -25.74 -20.52 -4.34
N VAL A 495 -26.87 -21.11 -3.96
CA VAL A 495 -27.15 -22.53 -4.14
C VAL A 495 -28.45 -22.70 -4.91
N THR A 496 -28.37 -23.32 -6.08
CA THR A 496 -29.56 -23.77 -6.81
C THR A 496 -29.72 -25.27 -6.61
N VAL A 497 -30.87 -25.71 -6.10
CA VAL A 497 -31.20 -27.12 -6.02
C VAL A 497 -32.23 -27.46 -7.11
N THR A 498 -31.99 -28.53 -7.85
CA THR A 498 -32.86 -29.06 -8.91
C THR A 498 -33.51 -30.36 -8.47
N GLY A 499 -34.72 -30.66 -8.98
CA GLY A 499 -35.42 -31.91 -8.67
C GLY A 499 -34.77 -33.12 -9.32
N THR A 500 -35.02 -34.30 -8.76
CA THR A 500 -34.70 -35.56 -9.44
C THR A 500 -35.57 -35.70 -10.69
N PRO A 501 -35.02 -36.13 -11.83
CA PRO A 501 -35.77 -36.29 -13.06
C PRO A 501 -36.67 -37.53 -12.97
N ASP A 502 -37.86 -37.42 -12.37
CA ASP A 502 -39.06 -38.24 -12.65
C ASP A 502 -40.22 -37.87 -11.68
N GLU A 503 -41.23 -37.13 -12.17
CA GLU A 503 -42.68 -37.48 -12.12
C GLU A 503 -43.52 -36.38 -12.82
N LYS A 504 -44.61 -36.80 -13.48
CA LYS A 504 -45.34 -36.08 -14.56
C LYS A 504 -46.39 -35.03 -14.11
N SER A 505 -46.39 -33.88 -14.80
CA SER A 505 -47.54 -33.00 -15.22
C SER A 505 -48.28 -32.14 -14.17
N PRO A 506 -49.05 -31.06 -14.50
CA PRO A 506 -49.13 -30.19 -15.69
C PRO A 506 -48.87 -28.68 -15.39
N SER A 507 -48.79 -27.85 -16.45
CA SER A 507 -48.55 -26.40 -16.43
C SER A 507 -49.71 -25.57 -15.83
N PRO A 508 -49.41 -24.41 -15.20
CA PRO A 508 -50.25 -23.22 -15.28
C PRO A 508 -49.51 -22.02 -15.94
N ASP A 509 -50.32 -21.10 -16.44
CA ASP A 509 -50.00 -19.85 -17.17
C ASP A 509 -49.10 -18.84 -16.42
N PRO A 510 -48.54 -17.81 -17.10
CA PRO A 510 -47.28 -17.19 -16.71
C PRO A 510 -47.45 -16.13 -15.62
N VAL A 511 -46.79 -16.35 -14.49
CA VAL A 511 -46.46 -15.30 -13.52
C VAL A 511 -45.06 -14.78 -13.88
N VAL A 512 -44.98 -13.48 -14.16
CA VAL A 512 -43.74 -12.74 -14.34
C VAL A 512 -43.09 -12.54 -12.97
N GLU A 513 -42.08 -13.34 -12.66
CA GLU A 513 -41.12 -13.03 -11.60
C GLU A 513 -39.71 -12.95 -12.19
N SER A 514 -39.20 -11.73 -12.20
CA SER A 514 -37.87 -11.35 -12.66
C SER A 514 -36.81 -11.75 -11.64
N GLY A 515 -36.06 -12.80 -11.93
CA GLY A 515 -34.87 -13.20 -11.18
C GLY A 515 -34.03 -14.18 -11.99
N LEU A 516 -33.17 -13.68 -12.88
CA LEU A 516 -32.32 -14.53 -13.72
C LEU A 516 -31.02 -14.91 -13.01
N LYS A 517 -30.74 -16.21 -13.06
CA LYS A 517 -29.53 -16.90 -12.62
C LYS A 517 -28.34 -16.54 -13.54
N LEU A 518 -27.17 -16.34 -12.95
CA LEU A 518 -25.92 -16.09 -13.66
C LEU A 518 -25.35 -17.40 -14.21
N ASN A 519 -25.19 -17.50 -15.54
CA ASN A 519 -24.47 -18.61 -16.16
C ASN A 519 -22.99 -18.55 -15.75
N LYS A 520 -22.46 -19.71 -15.35
CA LYS A 520 -21.23 -19.89 -14.57
C LYS A 520 -19.93 -19.87 -15.38
N GLU A 521 -19.91 -19.12 -16.48
CA GLU A 521 -18.68 -18.78 -17.20
C GLU A 521 -18.69 -17.27 -17.47
N VAL A 522 -18.06 -16.50 -16.59
CA VAL A 522 -17.57 -15.18 -17.01
C VAL A 522 -16.36 -15.48 -17.88
N ILE A 523 -16.59 -15.66 -19.18
CA ILE A 523 -15.51 -15.59 -20.17
C ILE A 523 -14.83 -14.25 -19.92
N ALA A 524 -13.52 -14.27 -19.63
CA ALA A 524 -12.75 -13.04 -19.48
C ALA A 524 -13.08 -12.15 -20.69
N PRO A 525 -13.63 -10.94 -20.48
CA PRO A 525 -14.03 -10.15 -21.61
C PRO A 525 -12.77 -9.86 -22.43
N ASN A 526 -12.85 -9.96 -23.77
CA ASN A 526 -11.74 -9.63 -24.67
C ASN A 526 -11.55 -8.10 -24.71
N LEU A 527 -11.28 -7.51 -23.54
CA LEU A 527 -11.07 -6.10 -23.31
C LEU A 527 -9.61 -5.91 -22.88
N THR A 528 -8.85 -5.18 -23.69
CA THR A 528 -7.38 -5.13 -23.56
C THR A 528 -6.89 -4.20 -22.45
N ASP A 529 -7.76 -3.35 -21.90
CA ASP A 529 -7.41 -2.22 -21.05
C ASP A 529 -8.01 -2.28 -19.64
N ILE A 530 -8.61 -3.41 -19.27
CA ILE A 530 -9.18 -3.59 -17.92
C ILE A 530 -8.32 -4.48 -17.01
N SER A 531 -7.33 -5.19 -17.57
CA SER A 531 -6.44 -6.06 -16.80
C SER A 531 -5.61 -5.22 -15.81
N GLY A 532 -5.66 -5.58 -14.52
CA GLY A 532 -5.00 -4.82 -13.44
C GLY A 532 -5.76 -3.59 -12.94
N HIS A 533 -6.91 -3.26 -13.53
CA HIS A 533 -7.77 -2.18 -13.06
C HIS A 533 -8.57 -2.59 -11.80
N LEU A 534 -8.74 -1.70 -10.83
CA LEU A 534 -9.42 -1.99 -9.55
C LEU A 534 -10.87 -2.48 -9.73
N ALA A 535 -11.55 -2.00 -10.77
CA ALA A 535 -12.92 -2.39 -11.11
C ALA A 535 -13.02 -3.61 -12.05
N TYR A 536 -11.92 -4.34 -12.30
CA TYR A 536 -11.87 -5.47 -13.27
C TYR A 536 -13.04 -6.46 -13.09
N GLU A 537 -13.26 -6.94 -11.86
CA GLU A 537 -14.31 -7.91 -11.54
C GLU A 537 -15.72 -7.40 -11.83
N GLU A 538 -15.97 -6.12 -11.55
CA GLU A 538 -17.28 -5.50 -11.74
C GLU A 538 -17.54 -5.17 -13.21
N ILE A 539 -16.51 -4.77 -13.96
CA ILE A 539 -16.58 -4.59 -15.41
C ILE A 539 -16.81 -5.94 -16.10
N ALA A 540 -16.09 -6.99 -15.70
CA ALA A 540 -16.27 -8.34 -16.25
C ALA A 540 -17.69 -8.86 -16.00
N LYS A 541 -18.25 -8.63 -14.80
CA LYS A 541 -19.67 -8.91 -14.52
C LYS A 541 -20.57 -8.07 -15.42
N ALA A 542 -20.34 -6.77 -15.54
CA ALA A 542 -21.17 -5.91 -16.39
C ALA A 542 -21.22 -6.37 -17.85
N VAL A 543 -20.09 -6.87 -18.38
CA VAL A 543 -20.01 -7.50 -19.71
C VAL A 543 -20.82 -8.79 -19.74
N ALA A 544 -20.66 -9.65 -18.74
CA ALA A 544 -21.42 -10.91 -18.64
C ALA A 544 -22.95 -10.69 -18.50
N TYR A 545 -23.37 -9.63 -17.80
CA TYR A 545 -24.79 -9.24 -17.71
C TYR A 545 -25.33 -8.65 -19.03
N GLY A 546 -24.43 -8.27 -19.95
CA GLY A 546 -24.76 -7.80 -21.30
C GLY A 546 -25.22 -6.36 -21.38
N PHE A 547 -24.97 -5.54 -20.34
CA PHE A 547 -25.30 -4.11 -20.37
C PHE A 547 -24.13 -3.20 -20.74
N VAL A 548 -22.92 -3.75 -20.84
CA VAL A 548 -21.73 -3.13 -21.47
C VAL A 548 -21.00 -4.15 -22.34
N ASN A 549 -20.34 -3.71 -23.42
CA ASN A 549 -19.65 -4.61 -24.37
C ASN A 549 -18.23 -4.13 -24.76
N GLY A 550 -17.77 -2.96 -24.29
CA GLY A 550 -16.56 -2.30 -24.79
C GLY A 550 -16.76 -1.56 -26.13
N TYR A 551 -15.68 -1.05 -26.70
CA TYR A 551 -15.59 -0.38 -27.98
C TYR A 551 -15.10 -1.36 -29.07
N GLU A 552 -15.30 -1.00 -30.35
CA GLU A 552 -14.90 -1.83 -31.50
C GLU A 552 -13.39 -2.10 -31.55
N ASP A 553 -12.59 -1.24 -30.93
CA ASP A 553 -11.13 -1.39 -30.80
C ASP A 553 -10.70 -2.39 -29.71
N GLY A 554 -11.66 -3.04 -29.04
CA GLY A 554 -11.40 -4.00 -27.97
C GLY A 554 -11.08 -3.35 -26.62
N THR A 555 -11.37 -2.05 -26.43
CA THR A 555 -11.16 -1.35 -25.16
C THR A 555 -12.47 -1.12 -24.40
N PHE A 556 -12.42 -0.95 -23.07
CA PHE A 556 -13.55 -0.52 -22.23
C PHE A 556 -13.48 0.97 -21.88
N ARG A 557 -12.26 1.48 -21.75
CA ARG A 557 -11.85 2.82 -21.30
C ARG A 557 -12.37 3.10 -19.89
N PRO A 558 -11.89 2.36 -18.86
CA PRO A 558 -12.46 2.39 -17.52
C PRO A 558 -12.48 3.79 -16.89
N ASP A 559 -11.43 4.59 -17.13
CA ASP A 559 -11.28 5.95 -16.57
C ASP A 559 -11.94 7.05 -17.42
N ALA A 560 -12.50 6.72 -18.58
CA ALA A 560 -13.19 7.72 -19.40
C ALA A 560 -14.53 8.11 -18.76
N GLY A 561 -14.91 9.38 -18.86
CA GLY A 561 -16.20 9.85 -18.38
C GLY A 561 -17.36 9.20 -19.14
N VAL A 562 -18.52 9.06 -18.47
CA VAL A 562 -19.76 8.54 -19.08
C VAL A 562 -20.80 9.65 -19.23
N THR A 563 -21.40 9.75 -20.42
CA THR A 563 -22.46 10.73 -20.67
C THR A 563 -23.79 10.30 -20.05
N ARG A 564 -24.69 11.25 -19.86
CA ARG A 564 -26.00 11.02 -19.24
C ARG A 564 -26.90 10.08 -20.05
N ALA A 565 -26.84 10.16 -21.38
CA ALA A 565 -27.53 9.23 -22.27
C ALA A 565 -26.92 7.81 -22.22
N GLU A 566 -25.59 7.70 -22.15
CA GLU A 566 -24.90 6.41 -22.05
C GLU A 566 -25.23 5.74 -20.73
N PHE A 567 -25.19 6.48 -19.62
CA PHE A 567 -25.50 5.93 -18.31
C PHE A 567 -26.96 5.48 -18.17
N ALA A 568 -27.92 6.29 -18.64
CA ALA A 568 -29.33 5.88 -18.68
C ALA A 568 -29.52 4.59 -19.48
N THR A 569 -28.80 4.46 -20.58
CA THR A 569 -28.82 3.25 -21.42
C THR A 569 -28.21 2.04 -20.74
N MET A 570 -27.05 2.20 -20.08
CA MET A 570 -26.42 1.14 -19.28
C MET A 570 -27.36 0.66 -18.18
N LEU A 571 -27.98 1.59 -17.45
CA LEU A 571 -28.88 1.29 -16.34
C LEU A 571 -30.12 0.52 -16.81
N MET A 572 -30.79 0.97 -17.87
CA MET A 572 -31.98 0.27 -18.39
C MET A 572 -31.63 -1.10 -18.99
N LYS A 573 -30.48 -1.22 -19.66
CA LYS A 573 -30.01 -2.53 -20.15
C LYS A 573 -29.68 -3.49 -19.01
N GLY A 574 -29.18 -2.98 -17.88
CA GLY A 574 -28.95 -3.76 -16.67
C GLY A 574 -30.26 -4.21 -16.02
N MET A 575 -31.23 -3.30 -15.88
CA MET A 575 -32.52 -3.58 -15.23
C MET A 575 -33.48 -4.41 -16.08
N LYS A 576 -33.40 -4.31 -17.42
CA LYS A 576 -34.32 -4.93 -18.40
C LYS A 576 -35.80 -4.75 -18.03
N PRO A 577 -36.27 -3.50 -17.80
CA PRO A 577 -37.63 -3.27 -17.33
C PRO A 577 -38.66 -3.58 -18.43
N ALA A 578 -39.76 -4.21 -18.05
CA ALA A 578 -40.86 -4.55 -18.96
C ALA A 578 -41.84 -3.36 -19.15
N VAL A 579 -41.31 -2.21 -19.58
CA VAL A 579 -42.08 -0.99 -19.86
C VAL A 579 -41.71 -0.42 -21.22
N GLU A 580 -42.68 0.16 -21.93
CA GLU A 580 -42.48 0.70 -23.29
C GLU A 580 -41.75 2.07 -23.32
N GLY A 581 -41.80 2.80 -22.21
CA GLY A 581 -41.28 4.15 -22.08
C GLY A 581 -42.35 5.24 -22.20
N ALA A 582 -42.11 6.37 -21.54
CA ALA A 582 -42.99 7.54 -21.58
C ALA A 582 -42.58 8.50 -22.71
N PRO A 583 -43.52 9.29 -23.29
CA PRO A 583 -43.19 10.34 -24.23
C PRO A 583 -42.18 11.34 -23.63
N LEU A 584 -41.09 11.61 -24.35
CA LEU A 584 -40.06 12.56 -23.91
C LEU A 584 -40.47 14.00 -24.21
N SER A 585 -40.56 14.82 -23.16
CA SER A 585 -40.93 16.24 -23.22
C SER A 585 -39.75 17.20 -23.00
N PHE A 586 -38.51 16.69 -23.01
CA PHE A 586 -37.31 17.50 -22.80
C PHE A 586 -37.09 18.50 -23.94
N ALA A 587 -36.63 19.71 -23.60
CA ALA A 587 -36.37 20.78 -24.57
C ALA A 587 -35.26 20.42 -25.58
N ASP A 588 -34.33 19.56 -25.17
CA ASP A 588 -33.20 19.06 -25.96
C ASP A 588 -33.38 17.58 -26.37
N LYS A 589 -34.62 17.07 -26.42
CA LYS A 589 -34.90 15.68 -26.81
C LYS A 589 -34.32 15.29 -28.17
N ASP A 590 -34.18 16.23 -29.08
CA ASP A 590 -33.62 16.00 -30.42
C ASP A 590 -32.10 15.78 -30.39
N GLN A 591 -31.43 16.10 -29.27
CA GLN A 591 -30.02 15.77 -29.03
C GLN A 591 -29.84 14.35 -28.46
N ILE A 592 -30.93 13.67 -28.07
CA ILE A 592 -30.86 12.29 -27.59
C ILE A 592 -30.65 11.41 -28.81
N GLY A 593 -29.49 10.75 -28.86
CA GLY A 593 -29.20 9.81 -29.93
C GLY A 593 -30.29 8.74 -30.03
N THR A 594 -30.65 8.34 -31.26
CA THR A 594 -31.73 7.36 -31.52
C THR A 594 -31.58 6.07 -30.70
N TRP A 595 -30.34 5.67 -30.42
CA TRP A 595 -29.98 4.52 -29.58
C TRP A 595 -30.36 4.67 -28.09
N ALA A 596 -30.46 5.90 -27.59
CA ALA A 596 -30.77 6.24 -26.19
C ALA A 596 -32.24 6.61 -25.97
N VAL A 597 -32.99 6.92 -27.03
CA VAL A 597 -34.39 7.41 -26.92
C VAL A 597 -35.26 6.43 -26.11
N HIS A 598 -35.22 5.14 -26.45
CA HIS A 598 -36.04 4.14 -25.76
C HIS A 598 -35.60 3.92 -24.30
N PRO A 599 -34.31 3.69 -23.98
CA PRO A 599 -33.85 3.64 -22.59
C PRO A 599 -34.20 4.89 -21.76
N VAL A 600 -34.05 6.09 -22.32
CA VAL A 600 -34.39 7.33 -21.62
C VAL A 600 -35.90 7.40 -21.37
N ALA A 601 -36.73 7.01 -22.34
CA ALA A 601 -38.18 6.93 -22.17
C ALA A 601 -38.59 5.94 -21.07
N GLN A 602 -37.95 4.78 -20.99
CA GLN A 602 -38.17 3.80 -19.91
C GLN A 602 -37.80 4.39 -18.54
N ALA A 603 -36.63 5.04 -18.44
CA ALA A 603 -36.18 5.65 -17.21
C ALA A 603 -37.08 6.81 -16.73
N VAL A 604 -37.67 7.57 -17.67
CA VAL A 604 -38.67 8.60 -17.36
C VAL A 604 -39.96 7.97 -16.85
N GLN A 605 -40.47 6.91 -17.51
CA GLN A 605 -41.68 6.22 -17.08
C GLN A 605 -41.55 5.61 -15.67
N LEU A 606 -40.36 5.10 -15.34
CA LEU A 606 -40.06 4.53 -14.03
C LEU A 606 -39.77 5.59 -12.95
N GLY A 607 -39.80 6.89 -13.28
CA GLY A 607 -39.51 7.98 -12.34
C GLY A 607 -38.05 8.07 -11.91
N ILE A 608 -37.14 7.43 -12.65
CA ILE A 608 -35.69 7.47 -12.37
C ILE A 608 -35.10 8.81 -12.84
N ILE A 609 -35.60 9.32 -13.98
CA ILE A 609 -35.15 10.56 -14.62
C ILE A 609 -36.34 11.53 -14.76
N SER A 610 -36.14 12.77 -14.31
CA SER A 610 -37.13 13.86 -14.44
C SER A 610 -36.64 15.05 -15.28
N GLY A 611 -35.37 15.03 -15.73
CA GLY A 611 -34.72 16.20 -16.36
C GLY A 611 -34.17 17.20 -15.34
N TYR A 612 -33.57 18.28 -15.85
CA TYR A 612 -33.12 19.43 -15.07
C TYR A 612 -34.25 20.47 -14.94
N GLU A 613 -34.09 21.42 -14.03
CA GLU A 613 -35.08 22.48 -13.78
C GLU A 613 -35.38 23.35 -15.01
N ASP A 614 -34.42 23.46 -15.93
CA ASP A 614 -34.57 24.17 -17.21
C ASP A 614 -35.33 23.37 -18.28
N GLY A 615 -35.85 22.18 -17.94
CA GLY A 615 -36.58 21.30 -18.84
C GLY A 615 -35.70 20.49 -19.80
N THR A 616 -34.38 20.47 -19.61
CA THR A 616 -33.44 19.71 -20.45
C THR A 616 -33.11 18.33 -19.87
N PHE A 617 -32.62 17.41 -20.71
CA PHE A 617 -32.05 16.12 -20.33
C PHE A 617 -30.53 16.11 -20.31
N ARG A 618 -29.88 16.90 -21.17
CA ARG A 618 -28.43 17.02 -21.39
C ARG A 618 -27.76 15.68 -21.78
N PRO A 619 -28.17 15.06 -22.91
CA PRO A 619 -27.75 13.70 -23.26
C PRO A 619 -26.24 13.52 -23.41
N ASN A 620 -25.53 14.54 -23.89
CA ASN A 620 -24.09 14.48 -24.19
C ASN A 620 -23.20 15.01 -23.06
N ALA A 621 -23.79 15.46 -21.94
CA ALA A 621 -23.02 15.90 -20.78
C ALA A 621 -22.59 14.69 -19.94
N ASN A 622 -21.36 14.71 -19.43
CA ASN A 622 -20.91 13.72 -18.45
C ASN A 622 -21.67 13.89 -17.14
N ILE A 623 -22.07 12.78 -16.53
CA ILE A 623 -22.79 12.80 -15.25
C ILE A 623 -21.82 12.95 -14.08
N THR A 624 -22.30 13.57 -13.00
CA THR A 624 -21.55 13.61 -11.74
C THR A 624 -21.85 12.41 -10.86
N HIS A 625 -21.03 12.19 -9.82
CA HIS A 625 -21.29 11.18 -8.79
C HIS A 625 -22.68 11.33 -8.16
N ALA A 626 -23.09 12.57 -7.82
CA ALA A 626 -24.40 12.82 -7.23
C ALA A 626 -25.56 12.41 -8.16
N GLU A 627 -25.42 12.69 -9.46
CA GLU A 627 -26.43 12.35 -10.45
C GLU A 627 -26.51 10.84 -10.71
N MET A 628 -25.35 10.19 -10.86
CA MET A 628 -25.25 8.73 -11.00
C MET A 628 -25.99 8.04 -9.85
N ILE A 629 -25.65 8.39 -8.60
CA ILE A 629 -26.19 7.72 -7.42
C ILE A 629 -27.67 7.95 -7.24
N ALA A 630 -28.15 9.17 -7.50
CA ALA A 630 -29.59 9.43 -7.45
C ALA A 630 -30.36 8.57 -8.45
N MET A 631 -29.82 8.36 -9.66
CA MET A 631 -30.43 7.47 -10.64
C MET A 631 -30.39 6.01 -10.17
N VAL A 632 -29.24 5.52 -9.69
CA VAL A 632 -29.04 4.12 -9.25
C VAL A 632 -29.93 3.76 -8.05
N VAL A 633 -30.03 4.64 -7.06
CA VAL A 633 -30.88 4.40 -5.88
C VAL A 633 -32.36 4.45 -6.23
N ARG A 634 -32.79 5.33 -7.15
CA ARG A 634 -34.17 5.31 -7.64
C ARG A 634 -34.51 4.01 -8.35
N SER A 635 -33.58 3.48 -9.16
CA SER A 635 -33.77 2.19 -9.84
C SER A 635 -33.76 0.97 -8.91
N SER A 636 -33.10 1.05 -7.75
CA SER A 636 -33.09 -0.06 -6.80
C SER A 636 -34.46 -0.28 -6.15
N GLY A 637 -35.30 0.77 -6.10
CA GLY A 637 -36.62 0.74 -5.44
C GLY A 637 -36.54 0.97 -3.93
N GLN A 638 -35.36 1.29 -3.39
CA GLN A 638 -35.17 1.56 -1.97
C GLN A 638 -35.72 2.94 -1.59
N PRO A 639 -36.48 3.07 -0.48
CA PRO A 639 -36.95 4.37 -0.01
C PRO A 639 -35.76 5.21 0.45
N ALA A 640 -35.64 6.43 -0.06
CA ALA A 640 -34.62 7.39 0.35
C ALA A 640 -35.23 8.39 1.35
N ASP A 641 -34.87 8.25 2.64
CA ASP A 641 -35.38 9.12 3.71
C ASP A 641 -34.68 10.48 3.73
N ARG A 642 -35.43 11.53 4.10
CA ARG A 642 -34.97 12.94 4.02
C ARG A 642 -34.03 13.38 5.14
N THR A 643 -33.70 12.53 6.12
CA THR A 643 -33.18 12.98 7.42
C THR A 643 -31.91 12.27 7.90
N HIS A 644 -30.91 12.09 7.03
CA HIS A 644 -29.59 11.61 7.48
C HIS A 644 -28.45 12.50 6.98
N GLN A 645 -27.52 12.81 7.88
CA GLN A 645 -26.15 13.16 7.53
C GLN A 645 -25.50 11.90 6.98
N THR A 646 -24.78 12.02 5.86
CA THR A 646 -23.97 10.93 5.33
C THR A 646 -22.70 10.77 6.17
N GLY A 647 -22.05 9.60 6.08
CA GLY A 647 -20.76 9.37 6.72
C GLY A 647 -19.58 10.03 6.01
N PHE A 648 -19.81 10.75 4.91
CA PHE A 648 -18.76 11.34 4.08
C PHE A 648 -18.20 12.65 4.65
N ALA A 649 -16.89 12.84 4.53
CA ALA A 649 -16.19 14.02 5.02
C ALA A 649 -16.61 15.32 4.31
N ASP A 650 -17.11 15.21 3.09
CA ASP A 650 -17.64 16.29 2.27
C ASP A 650 -19.18 16.32 2.25
N ASP A 651 -19.87 15.83 3.29
CA ASP A 651 -21.34 15.88 3.41
C ASP A 651 -21.91 17.29 3.18
N ALA A 652 -21.16 18.33 3.53
CA ALA A 652 -21.53 19.73 3.31
C ALA A 652 -21.59 20.10 1.81
N ASP A 653 -20.78 19.47 0.97
CA ASP A 653 -20.72 19.72 -0.46
C ASP A 653 -21.77 18.91 -1.24
N ILE A 654 -22.39 17.91 -0.60
CA ILE A 654 -23.47 17.11 -1.19
C ILE A 654 -24.73 17.98 -1.31
N PRO A 655 -25.24 18.21 -2.54
CA PRO A 655 -26.45 18.98 -2.74
C PRO A 655 -27.61 18.40 -1.94
N ALA A 656 -28.44 19.26 -1.35
CA ALA A 656 -29.56 18.84 -0.49
C ALA A 656 -30.50 17.83 -1.17
N TRP A 657 -30.69 17.93 -2.50
CA TRP A 657 -31.49 17.00 -3.28
C TRP A 657 -30.86 15.61 -3.41
N ALA A 658 -29.53 15.49 -3.33
CA ALA A 658 -28.78 14.25 -3.49
C ALA A 658 -28.60 13.49 -2.17
N LYS A 659 -28.60 14.19 -1.03
CA LYS A 659 -28.33 13.61 0.30
C LYS A 659 -29.13 12.34 0.64
N PRO A 660 -30.46 12.27 0.41
CA PRO A 660 -31.22 11.05 0.70
C PRO A 660 -30.72 9.83 -0.09
N PHE A 661 -30.31 10.05 -1.34
CA PHE A 661 -29.83 8.99 -2.21
C PHE A 661 -28.41 8.58 -1.85
N VAL A 662 -27.52 9.53 -1.54
CA VAL A 662 -26.15 9.24 -1.12
C VAL A 662 -26.13 8.45 0.19
N SER A 663 -26.94 8.86 1.18
CA SER A 663 -27.08 8.14 2.44
C SER A 663 -27.60 6.72 2.24
N LYS A 664 -28.64 6.52 1.42
CA LYS A 664 -29.15 5.17 1.13
C LYS A 664 -28.14 4.32 0.35
N ALA A 665 -27.39 4.92 -0.55
CA ALA A 665 -26.35 4.22 -1.30
C ALA A 665 -25.16 3.79 -0.43
N GLU A 666 -24.81 4.59 0.59
CA GLU A 666 -23.87 4.22 1.64
C GLU A 666 -24.40 3.05 2.48
N GLU A 667 -25.63 3.15 2.99
CA GLU A 667 -26.28 2.11 3.80
C GLU A 667 -26.34 0.74 3.07
N THR A 668 -26.63 0.77 1.78
CA THR A 668 -26.85 -0.45 0.97
C THR A 668 -25.59 -0.97 0.27
N GLY A 669 -24.46 -0.26 0.39
CA GLY A 669 -23.21 -0.63 -0.28
C GLY A 669 -23.21 -0.44 -1.81
N ILE A 670 -24.13 0.37 -2.36
CA ILE A 670 -24.11 0.79 -3.77
C ILE A 670 -22.86 1.63 -4.04
N ILE A 671 -22.54 2.54 -3.11
CA ILE A 671 -21.28 3.28 -3.09
C ILE A 671 -20.33 2.54 -2.17
N ILE A 672 -19.07 2.36 -2.60
CA ILE A 672 -18.01 1.96 -1.68
C ILE A 672 -17.66 3.17 -0.81
N VAL A 673 -17.89 3.02 0.49
CA VAL A 673 -17.28 3.88 1.52
C VAL A 673 -15.77 3.89 1.29
N GLY A 674 -15.21 5.05 0.92
CA GLY A 674 -13.76 5.23 0.75
C GLY A 674 -13.18 5.12 -0.65
N GLY A 675 -14.00 5.22 -1.71
CA GLY A 675 -13.51 5.21 -3.11
C GLY A 675 -12.63 6.40 -3.51
N LEU A 676 -12.67 7.50 -2.75
CA LEU A 676 -11.80 8.67 -2.92
C LEU A 676 -10.98 8.93 -1.66
N PRO A 677 -9.74 9.43 -1.78
CA PRO A 677 -8.92 9.82 -0.64
C PRO A 677 -9.70 10.70 0.36
N GLY A 678 -9.60 10.40 1.65
CA GLY A 678 -10.19 11.25 2.69
C GLY A 678 -11.67 11.01 3.01
N ASN A 679 -12.25 9.87 2.63
CA ASN A 679 -13.65 9.51 2.92
C ASN A 679 -14.65 10.51 2.30
N GLN A 680 -14.38 10.96 1.07
CA GLN A 680 -15.22 11.90 0.32
C GLN A 680 -16.13 11.15 -0.66
N PHE A 681 -17.33 11.69 -0.88
CA PHE A 681 -18.24 11.29 -1.96
C PHE A 681 -17.89 12.00 -3.29
N ALA A 682 -17.39 13.22 -3.18
CA ALA A 682 -17.09 14.16 -4.26
C ALA A 682 -18.27 14.36 -5.23
N PRO A 683 -19.38 14.98 -4.79
CA PRO A 683 -20.66 15.01 -5.50
C PRO A 683 -20.62 15.65 -6.89
N GLN A 684 -19.61 16.49 -7.16
CA GLN A 684 -19.44 17.23 -8.43
C GLN A 684 -18.40 16.59 -9.36
N VAL A 685 -17.68 15.57 -8.91
CA VAL A 685 -16.71 14.85 -9.77
C VAL A 685 -17.47 14.07 -10.84
N LEU A 686 -16.93 14.09 -12.06
CA LEU A 686 -17.50 13.37 -13.19
C LEU A 686 -17.27 11.87 -13.04
N THR A 687 -18.34 11.11 -13.21
CA THR A 687 -18.33 9.65 -13.10
C THR A 687 -17.57 9.00 -14.25
N THR A 688 -16.67 8.09 -13.93
CA THR A 688 -15.99 7.22 -14.90
C THR A 688 -16.88 6.06 -15.35
N ARG A 689 -16.60 5.50 -16.53
CA ARG A 689 -17.32 4.32 -17.06
C ARG A 689 -17.20 3.10 -16.14
N ALA A 690 -16.06 2.93 -15.48
CA ALA A 690 -15.85 1.89 -14.48
C ALA A 690 -16.79 2.08 -13.27
N GLU A 691 -16.81 3.27 -12.66
CA GLU A 691 -17.68 3.57 -11.52
C GLU A 691 -19.16 3.36 -11.86
N ALA A 692 -19.58 3.78 -13.06
CA ALA A 692 -20.93 3.56 -13.55
C ALA A 692 -21.30 2.08 -13.67
N ALA A 693 -20.43 1.26 -14.26
CA ALA A 693 -20.66 -0.18 -14.39
C ALA A 693 -20.71 -0.86 -13.02
N SER A 694 -19.80 -0.49 -12.12
CA SER A 694 -19.73 -0.98 -10.75
C SER A 694 -20.99 -0.64 -9.94
N ALA A 695 -21.46 0.60 -9.99
CA ALA A 695 -22.66 1.03 -9.27
C ALA A 695 -23.91 0.26 -9.74
N ILE A 696 -24.05 0.02 -11.05
CA ILE A 696 -25.15 -0.78 -11.61
C ILE A 696 -25.04 -2.24 -11.15
N ILE A 697 -23.85 -2.85 -11.19
CA ILE A 697 -23.67 -4.22 -10.69
C ILE A 697 -24.05 -4.31 -9.21
N ARG A 698 -23.53 -3.43 -8.35
CA ARG A 698 -23.85 -3.46 -6.91
C ARG A 698 -25.33 -3.28 -6.66
N MET A 699 -25.97 -2.36 -7.39
CA MET A 699 -27.42 -2.19 -7.34
C MET A 699 -28.18 -3.46 -7.72
N LEU A 700 -27.79 -4.14 -8.80
CA LEU A 700 -28.42 -5.39 -9.23
C LEU A 700 -28.19 -6.55 -8.23
N MET A 701 -27.18 -6.44 -7.36
CA MET A 701 -26.84 -7.44 -6.36
C MET A 701 -27.52 -7.19 -5.00
N ILE A 702 -28.16 -6.03 -4.80
CA ILE A 702 -28.93 -5.74 -3.59
C ILE A 702 -30.28 -6.47 -3.68
N LYS A 703 -30.63 -7.23 -2.63
CA LYS A 703 -31.95 -7.84 -2.53
C LYS A 703 -33.02 -6.73 -2.42
N ARG A 704 -34.02 -6.78 -3.30
CA ARG A 704 -35.24 -5.96 -3.19
C ARG A 704 -36.11 -6.41 -2.03
#